data_AF-A0A5C8LPJ1-F1
#
_entry.id   AF-A0A5C8LPJ1-F1
#
_cell.length_a   1.000
_cell.length_b   1.000
_cell.length_c   1.000
_cell.angle_alpha   90.00
_cell.angle_beta   90.00
_cell.angle_gamma   90.00
#
_symmetry.space_group_name_H-M   'P 1'
#
loop_
_entity.id
_entity.type
_entity.pdbx_description
1 polymer ?
#
loop_
_entity_poly.entity_id
_entity_poly.type
_entity_poly.pdbx_seq_one_letter_code
_entity_poly.pdbx_strand_id
1 'polypeptide(L)'
;MQVQHIKQRFNCADLERFGRALLDCPSSGLSKQLVDPVLHQLCELIDLELHPEFFTDPDATATAYGKAVSPTTAAQCAEDAERGRVFTQGLYQAICDQLQLTPTQPVRLLYAGTGPLGWLLLPLLPLFTAQQLQVTALDIHQWSLQSLKRLTGHFGVSDRICDWVCADATAWQPKVEQYFDLILSETMKHLLQQEPQVQVFRHLQQFLALQGQLIPQQIKLDAYLEWTEQQQKKQQWLGPLFTLDLALCHTLASGDESAFYGELLLPEFEAGPVDLKLTTEVQVYRQHWLKEQQSQLTLPRYKQRLMLQPASVVRFEYQQLGEPDFDFQYTELWPDLCDSEDTSCAGLFHAKRLWQKTVLKRYKKLQADVTDEWVLDKALLDLSGIGLEPGIQALHRSNRLSDFIAFLTPYLQQLDIHALNQQLRDLKQQSNGPVPQVLNAEQLEFWQREGYLVVPAVLSAEQCRQSREVIWQYLQADPNQPDSWYQKTDKMQKIMLQLFHHPVLDANREVPLIRQIFQQLWQRTDLVMTTDRVSFNPPETAFWSFPGPDMHWDVELITPIPYATQGLIYLTDTEAQQGAFSCVPGFHLKIDDWIKDSGKSAMELQQQNWADWPVKAIAAKAGDLIIWHQALPHGASRNLHHLPRMVHYINMYPAKV
;
A
#
# COMPACT_ATOMS: atom_id res chain seq x y z
N MET A 1 -30.91 37.05 40.37
CA MET A 1 -30.27 35.84 40.95
C MET A 1 -29.40 35.21 39.89
N GLN A 2 -28.12 35.55 39.88
CA GLN A 2 -27.11 34.87 39.05
C GLN A 2 -26.71 33.59 39.79
N VAL A 3 -27.03 32.44 39.23
CA VAL A 3 -26.51 31.16 39.69
C VAL A 3 -25.11 31.02 39.09
N GLN A 4 -24.09 31.38 39.88
CA GLN A 4 -22.73 30.95 39.64
C GLN A 4 -22.68 29.43 39.76
N HIS A 5 -22.54 28.73 38.64
CA HIS A 5 -22.08 27.35 38.65
C HIS A 5 -20.66 27.34 39.21
N ILE A 6 -20.51 27.00 40.50
CA ILE A 6 -19.24 26.64 41.08
C ILE A 6 -18.80 25.35 40.37
N LYS A 7 -17.92 25.45 39.36
CA LYS A 7 -17.18 24.28 38.85
C LYS A 7 -16.54 23.61 40.08
N GLN A 8 -16.93 22.38 40.40
CA GLN A 8 -16.26 21.60 41.44
C GLN A 8 -14.76 21.51 41.08
N ARG A 9 -13.91 21.97 41.99
CA ARG A 9 -12.46 22.06 41.78
C ARG A 9 -11.85 20.67 41.97
N PHE A 10 -11.22 20.12 40.93
CA PHE A 10 -10.48 18.85 40.98
C PHE A 10 -9.44 18.91 42.09
N ASN A 11 -9.58 18.08 43.11
CA ASN A 11 -8.81 18.14 44.36
C ASN A 11 -8.04 16.83 44.63
N CYS A 12 -7.32 16.77 45.76
CA CYS A 12 -6.48 15.62 46.10
C CYS A 12 -7.26 14.30 46.21
N ALA A 13 -8.50 14.32 46.74
CA ALA A 13 -9.32 13.12 46.84
C ALA A 13 -9.78 12.61 45.46
N ASP A 14 -9.98 13.52 44.50
CA ASP A 14 -10.28 13.15 43.11
C ASP A 14 -9.06 12.54 42.42
N LEU A 15 -7.85 13.10 42.65
CA LEU A 15 -6.59 12.54 42.16
C LEU A 15 -6.31 11.16 42.76
N GLU A 16 -6.54 10.97 44.06
CA GLU A 16 -6.41 9.67 44.73
C GLU A 16 -7.36 8.64 44.11
N ARG A 17 -8.64 9.03 43.89
CA ARG A 17 -9.63 8.16 43.26
C ARG A 17 -9.22 7.78 41.85
N PHE A 18 -8.69 8.73 41.07
CA PHE A 18 -8.16 8.49 39.74
C PHE A 18 -6.99 7.49 39.76
N GLY A 19 -6.02 7.69 40.67
CA GLY A 19 -4.90 6.77 40.86
C GLY A 19 -5.38 5.34 41.15
N ARG A 20 -6.29 5.16 42.11
CA ARG A 20 -6.88 3.84 42.41
C ARG A 20 -7.63 3.24 41.23
N ALA A 21 -8.42 4.05 40.52
CA ALA A 21 -9.16 3.61 39.35
C ALA A 21 -8.21 3.12 38.22
N LEU A 22 -7.07 3.77 38.01
CA LEU A 22 -6.04 3.29 37.07
C LEU A 22 -5.41 1.98 37.53
N LEU A 23 -5.15 1.81 38.83
CA LEU A 23 -4.60 0.56 39.38
C LEU A 23 -5.53 -0.63 39.15
N ASP A 24 -6.85 -0.42 39.32
CA ASP A 24 -7.86 -1.46 39.14
C ASP A 24 -8.33 -1.60 37.67
N CYS A 25 -7.85 -0.75 36.76
CA CYS A 25 -8.32 -0.70 35.38
C CYS A 25 -7.83 -1.91 34.56
N PRO A 26 -8.73 -2.74 33.99
CA PRO A 26 -8.35 -3.97 33.30
C PRO A 26 -8.05 -3.77 31.80
N SER A 27 -8.42 -2.64 31.20
CA SER A 27 -8.32 -2.43 29.75
C SER A 27 -8.04 -0.98 29.34
N SER A 28 -7.47 -0.82 28.15
CA SER A 28 -7.20 0.48 27.51
C SER A 28 -8.46 1.32 27.32
N GLY A 29 -9.57 0.72 26.87
CA GLY A 29 -10.81 1.45 26.59
C GLY A 29 -11.42 2.11 27.84
N LEU A 30 -11.38 1.41 28.98
CA LEU A 30 -11.80 1.99 30.26
C LEU A 30 -10.79 3.03 30.76
N SER A 31 -9.50 2.78 30.56
CA SER A 31 -8.47 3.75 30.94
C SER A 31 -8.63 5.06 30.20
N LYS A 32 -8.94 5.05 28.89
CA LYS A 32 -9.17 6.28 28.13
C LYS A 32 -10.29 7.14 28.72
N GLN A 33 -11.38 6.52 29.17
CA GLN A 33 -12.49 7.22 29.82
C GLN A 33 -12.09 7.86 31.16
N LEU A 34 -11.11 7.28 31.85
CA LEU A 34 -10.55 7.84 33.08
C LEU A 34 -9.54 8.95 32.80
N VAL A 35 -8.69 8.76 31.79
CA VAL A 35 -7.54 9.60 31.45
C VAL A 35 -7.98 10.93 30.83
N ASP A 36 -8.83 10.91 29.80
CA ASP A 36 -9.14 12.11 29.02
C ASP A 36 -9.67 13.28 29.89
N PRO A 37 -10.62 13.08 30.84
CA PRO A 37 -11.11 14.18 31.68
C PRO A 37 -10.06 14.71 32.66
N VAL A 38 -9.24 13.83 33.24
CA VAL A 38 -8.20 14.21 34.20
C VAL A 38 -7.07 14.95 33.49
N LEU A 39 -6.64 14.48 32.33
CA LEU A 39 -5.62 15.12 31.51
C LEU A 39 -6.02 16.57 31.17
N HIS A 40 -7.27 16.78 30.73
CA HIS A 40 -7.79 18.13 30.47
C HIS A 40 -7.72 19.04 31.71
N GLN A 41 -8.16 18.54 32.88
CA GLN A 41 -8.14 19.31 34.12
C GLN A 41 -6.72 19.62 34.59
N LEU A 42 -5.77 18.69 34.43
CA LEU A 42 -4.37 18.94 34.76
C LEU A 42 -3.76 19.99 33.83
N CYS A 43 -4.04 19.94 32.53
CA CYS A 43 -3.59 20.96 31.57
C CYS A 43 -4.16 22.34 31.90
N GLU A 44 -5.45 22.43 32.24
CA GLU A 44 -6.08 23.68 32.72
C GLU A 44 -5.38 24.21 33.99
N LEU A 45 -4.98 23.34 34.92
CA LEU A 45 -4.32 23.76 36.17
C LEU A 45 -2.93 24.35 35.98
N ILE A 46 -2.23 24.03 34.88
CA ILE A 46 -0.89 24.54 34.57
C ILE A 46 -0.87 25.49 33.37
N ASP A 47 -2.05 25.87 32.87
CA ASP A 47 -2.19 26.76 31.71
C ASP A 47 -1.49 26.22 30.45
N LEU A 48 -1.60 24.91 30.21
CA LEU A 48 -1.03 24.23 29.03
C LEU A 48 -2.09 23.99 27.96
N GLU A 49 -1.82 24.47 26.74
CA GLU A 49 -2.60 24.13 25.55
C GLU A 49 -2.07 22.82 24.93
N LEU A 50 -2.84 21.73 25.03
CA LEU A 50 -2.38 20.40 24.60
C LEU A 50 -2.34 20.24 23.07
N HIS A 51 -3.24 20.90 22.34
CA HIS A 51 -3.35 20.85 20.88
C HIS A 51 -3.47 22.26 20.27
N PRO A 52 -2.36 23.01 20.16
CA PRO A 52 -2.40 24.31 19.50
C PRO A 52 -2.70 24.17 17.99
N GLU A 53 -3.40 25.14 17.41
CA GLU A 53 -3.85 25.10 16.00
C GLU A 53 -2.72 24.88 14.99
N PHE A 54 -1.52 25.38 15.28
CA PHE A 54 -0.31 25.17 14.50
C PHE A 54 0.81 24.66 15.40
N PHE A 55 1.04 23.34 15.42
CA PHE A 55 2.08 22.75 16.23
C PHE A 55 3.34 22.43 15.40
N THR A 56 4.40 23.19 15.66
CA THR A 56 5.79 22.74 15.50
C THR A 56 6.31 22.46 16.89
N ASP A 57 7.18 21.47 17.12
CA ASP A 57 7.75 21.11 18.44
C ASP A 57 8.98 22.00 18.75
N PRO A 58 8.80 23.28 19.15
CA PRO A 58 9.80 24.33 18.96
C PRO A 58 10.74 24.47 20.16
N ASP A 59 10.28 24.01 21.33
CA ASP A 59 10.94 24.11 22.64
C ASP A 59 11.58 22.78 23.04
N ALA A 60 11.79 21.89 22.07
CA ALA A 60 12.53 20.68 22.31
C ALA A 60 14.03 20.97 22.43
N THR A 61 14.69 20.28 23.35
CA THR A 61 16.12 20.47 23.61
C THR A 61 16.91 19.33 22.96
N ALA A 62 17.84 19.67 22.06
CA ALA A 62 18.78 18.70 21.53
C ALA A 62 19.85 18.35 22.59
N THR A 63 20.09 17.06 22.79
CA THR A 63 21.21 16.54 23.59
C THR A 63 22.23 15.90 22.65
N ALA A 64 23.38 15.46 23.20
CA ALA A 64 24.36 14.71 22.40
C ALA A 64 23.83 13.33 21.95
N TYR A 65 22.77 12.82 22.57
CA TYR A 65 22.29 11.44 22.45
C TYR A 65 20.80 11.34 22.08
N GLY A 66 20.24 12.40 21.49
CA GLY A 66 18.83 12.46 21.14
C GLY A 66 18.18 13.78 21.50
N LYS A 67 16.91 13.88 21.14
CA LYS A 67 16.03 15.01 21.40
C LYS A 67 15.26 14.77 22.70
N ALA A 68 15.33 15.71 23.63
CA ALA A 68 14.34 15.83 24.69
C ALA A 68 13.16 16.63 24.14
N VAL A 69 12.00 16.00 23.98
CA VAL A 69 10.81 16.61 23.38
C VAL A 69 10.32 17.81 24.18
N SER A 70 9.61 18.76 23.55
CA SER A 70 9.07 19.92 24.28
C SER A 70 8.10 19.49 25.38
N PRO A 71 7.85 20.37 26.37
CA PRO A 71 6.87 20.06 27.41
C PRO A 71 5.47 19.74 26.88
N THR A 72 5.03 20.37 25.78
CA THR A 72 3.73 20.08 25.15
C THR A 72 3.71 18.66 24.59
N THR A 73 4.73 18.26 23.83
CA THR A 73 4.86 16.89 23.31
C THR A 73 4.94 15.86 24.45
N ALA A 74 5.67 16.18 25.53
CA ALA A 74 5.73 15.33 26.72
C ALA A 74 4.36 15.20 27.40
N ALA A 75 3.51 16.23 27.38
CA ALA A 75 2.15 16.15 27.92
C ALA A 75 1.21 15.34 27.01
N GLN A 76 1.35 15.44 25.68
CA GLN A 76 0.57 14.64 24.72
C GLN A 76 0.79 13.13 24.88
N CYS A 77 1.94 12.73 25.41
CA CYS A 77 2.19 11.33 25.78
C CYS A 77 1.16 10.76 26.77
N ALA A 78 0.52 11.61 27.59
CA ALA A 78 -0.53 11.20 28.51
C ALA A 78 -1.83 10.76 27.81
N GLU A 79 -2.03 11.09 26.53
CA GLU A 79 -3.19 10.65 25.73
C GLU A 79 -3.12 9.16 25.38
N ASP A 80 -1.94 8.55 25.47
CA ASP A 80 -1.77 7.11 25.39
C ASP A 80 -2.23 6.48 26.71
N ALA A 81 -3.53 6.19 26.78
CA ALA A 81 -4.17 5.67 27.98
C ALA A 81 -3.56 4.33 28.45
N GLU A 82 -3.17 3.46 27.51
CA GLU A 82 -2.60 2.17 27.88
C GLU A 82 -1.18 2.33 28.44
N ARG A 83 -0.36 3.21 27.85
CA ARG A 83 0.94 3.62 28.39
C ARG A 83 0.78 4.13 29.82
N GLY A 84 -0.09 5.11 30.05
CA GLY A 84 -0.36 5.65 31.39
C GLY A 84 -0.77 4.57 32.38
N ARG A 85 -1.77 3.75 32.02
CA ARG A 85 -2.29 2.66 32.87
C ARG A 85 -1.22 1.67 33.30
N VAL A 86 -0.47 1.11 32.34
CA VAL A 86 0.52 0.05 32.63
C VAL A 86 1.70 0.62 33.39
N PHE A 87 2.14 1.84 33.08
CA PHE A 87 3.20 2.50 33.85
C PHE A 87 2.77 2.79 35.29
N THR A 88 1.57 3.33 35.51
CA THR A 88 1.03 3.56 36.86
C THR A 88 0.93 2.27 37.66
N GLN A 89 0.42 1.18 37.07
CA GLN A 89 0.32 -0.12 37.73
C GLN A 89 1.70 -0.72 38.06
N GLY A 90 2.62 -0.71 37.10
CA GLY A 90 3.97 -1.24 37.29
C GLY A 90 4.77 -0.45 38.31
N LEU A 91 4.73 0.88 38.26
CA LEU A 91 5.42 1.75 39.20
C LEU A 91 4.86 1.63 40.62
N TYR A 92 3.54 1.55 40.78
CA TYR A 92 2.93 1.31 42.09
C TYR A 92 3.42 -0.01 42.71
N GLN A 93 3.41 -1.10 41.93
CA GLN A 93 3.93 -2.39 42.40
C GLN A 93 5.41 -2.31 42.77
N ALA A 94 6.23 -1.61 41.97
CA ALA A 94 7.65 -1.43 42.26
C ALA A 94 7.89 -0.67 43.58
N ILE A 95 7.12 0.39 43.85
CA ILE A 95 7.20 1.14 45.11
C ILE A 95 6.76 0.25 46.28
N CYS A 96 5.65 -0.48 46.15
CA CYS A 96 5.17 -1.41 47.18
C CYS A 96 6.19 -2.49 47.51
N ASP A 97 6.87 -3.05 46.51
CA ASP A 97 7.87 -4.09 46.72
C ASP A 97 9.11 -3.53 47.44
N GLN A 98 9.58 -2.33 47.08
CA GLN A 98 10.69 -1.69 47.79
C GLN A 98 10.33 -1.34 49.24
N LEU A 99 9.09 -0.89 49.50
CA LEU A 99 8.60 -0.68 50.86
C LEU A 99 8.59 -1.95 51.71
N GLN A 100 8.38 -3.12 51.10
CA GLN A 100 8.46 -4.40 51.82
C GLN A 100 9.91 -4.79 52.14
N LEU A 101 10.87 -4.43 51.27
CA LEU A 101 12.29 -4.70 51.48
C LEU A 101 12.89 -3.80 52.56
N THR A 102 12.55 -2.51 52.57
CA THR A 102 13.06 -1.52 53.53
C THR A 102 11.93 -0.74 54.21
N PRO A 103 11.15 -1.36 55.11
CA PRO A 103 9.92 -0.76 55.66
C PRO A 103 10.14 0.45 56.58
N THR A 104 11.39 0.68 57.01
CA THR A 104 11.75 1.77 57.93
C THR A 104 12.32 3.01 57.23
N GLN A 105 12.52 2.96 55.91
CA GLN A 105 13.01 4.08 55.12
C GLN A 105 12.08 4.37 53.94
N PRO A 106 11.92 5.65 53.55
CA PRO A 106 11.17 5.97 52.35
C PRO A 106 11.89 5.39 51.13
N VAL A 107 11.11 4.89 50.17
CA VAL A 107 11.62 4.56 48.83
C VAL A 107 12.12 5.84 48.18
N ARG A 108 13.39 5.85 47.78
CA ARG A 108 14.02 6.95 47.04
C ARG A 108 13.85 6.71 45.55
N LEU A 109 13.00 7.50 44.92
CA LEU A 109 12.70 7.43 43.49
C LEU A 109 13.35 8.61 42.76
N LEU A 110 14.20 8.33 41.78
CA LEU A 110 14.59 9.33 40.79
C LEU A 110 13.62 9.24 39.62
N TYR A 111 12.94 10.35 39.30
CA TYR A 111 12.11 10.45 38.10
C TYR A 111 12.78 11.40 37.10
N ALA A 112 13.42 10.83 36.08
CA ALA A 112 14.07 11.55 34.99
C ALA A 112 13.11 11.70 33.80
N GLY A 113 13.06 12.89 33.21
CA GLY A 113 12.11 13.21 32.14
C GLY A 113 10.68 13.26 32.64
N THR A 114 10.44 14.04 33.70
CA THR A 114 9.13 14.12 34.36
C THR A 114 8.00 14.59 33.43
N GLY A 115 8.33 15.43 32.45
CA GLY A 115 7.34 16.21 31.72
C GLY A 115 6.59 17.18 32.64
N PRO A 116 5.72 18.03 32.09
CA PRO A 116 5.04 19.06 32.88
C PRO A 116 3.96 18.51 33.82
N LEU A 117 3.50 17.28 33.57
CA LEU A 117 2.45 16.63 34.34
C LEU A 117 3.00 15.67 35.40
N GLY A 118 4.27 15.22 35.30
CA GLY A 118 4.77 14.10 36.09
C GLY A 118 3.88 12.86 35.93
N TRP A 119 3.33 12.65 34.73
CA TRP A 119 2.11 11.87 34.49
C TRP A 119 2.17 10.44 35.04
N LEU A 120 3.34 9.79 34.94
CA LEU A 120 3.50 8.40 35.38
C LEU A 120 3.45 8.25 36.91
N LEU A 121 3.73 9.33 37.65
CA LEU A 121 3.88 9.32 39.10
C LEU A 121 2.81 10.14 39.84
N LEU A 122 2.36 11.27 39.28
CA LEU A 122 1.40 12.17 39.92
C LEU A 122 0.13 11.45 40.44
N PRO A 123 -0.50 10.50 39.71
CA PRO A 123 -1.66 9.76 40.19
C PRO A 123 -1.37 8.88 41.42
N LEU A 124 -0.11 8.51 41.64
CA LEU A 124 0.31 7.64 42.75
C LEU A 124 0.69 8.43 44.01
N LEU A 125 1.09 9.70 43.89
CA LEU A 125 1.56 10.48 45.03
C LEU A 125 0.58 10.50 46.22
N PRO A 126 -0.75 10.67 46.03
CA PRO A 126 -1.70 10.62 47.15
C PRO A 126 -1.78 9.26 47.87
N LEU A 127 -1.35 8.17 47.23
CA LEU A 127 -1.46 6.80 47.76
C LEU A 127 -0.34 6.41 48.74
N PHE A 128 0.73 7.19 48.79
CA PHE A 128 1.87 7.00 49.69
C PHE A 128 1.99 8.18 50.64
N THR A 129 2.65 8.04 51.77
CA THR A 129 3.06 9.16 52.63
C THR A 129 4.48 9.63 52.31
N ALA A 130 4.88 10.81 52.79
CA ALA A 130 6.26 11.29 52.70
C ALA A 130 7.28 10.37 53.43
N GLN A 131 6.83 9.56 54.39
CA GLN A 131 7.67 8.54 55.05
C GLN A 131 7.82 7.28 54.21
N GLN A 132 6.95 7.07 53.22
CA GLN A 132 6.98 5.92 52.33
C GLN A 132 7.68 6.23 51.00
N LEU A 133 7.56 7.46 50.48
CA LEU A 133 8.10 7.82 49.17
C LEU A 133 8.74 9.21 49.20
N GLN A 134 9.97 9.30 48.70
CA GLN A 134 10.69 10.54 48.47
C GLN A 134 11.26 10.58 47.06
N VAL A 135 10.89 11.61 46.31
CA VAL A 135 11.15 11.70 44.87
C VAL A 135 12.14 12.82 44.58
N THR A 136 13.15 12.52 43.78
CA THR A 136 13.95 13.54 43.07
C THR A 136 13.38 13.70 41.67
N ALA A 137 12.80 14.87 41.38
CA ALA A 137 12.25 15.19 40.07
C ALA A 137 13.34 15.82 39.19
N LEU A 138 13.69 15.17 38.08
CA LEU A 138 14.74 15.58 37.15
C LEU A 138 14.15 15.80 35.75
N ASP A 139 14.29 17.01 35.22
CA ASP A 139 13.86 17.34 33.86
C ASP A 139 14.82 18.35 33.25
N ILE A 140 14.99 18.32 31.93
CA ILE A 140 15.83 19.29 31.24
C ILE A 140 15.11 20.64 31.08
N HIS A 141 13.76 20.64 31.08
CA HIS A 141 12.95 21.82 30.92
C HIS A 141 12.51 22.38 32.28
N GLN A 142 12.97 23.59 32.60
CA GLN A 142 12.60 24.27 33.85
C GLN A 142 11.10 24.48 33.98
N TRP A 143 10.39 24.72 32.86
CA TRP A 143 8.94 24.87 32.82
C TRP A 143 8.22 23.59 33.24
N SER A 144 8.67 22.42 32.78
CA SER A 144 8.11 21.12 33.20
C SER A 144 8.14 20.95 34.72
N LEU A 145 9.28 21.24 35.35
CA LEU A 145 9.42 21.16 36.81
C LEU A 145 8.53 22.15 37.55
N GLN A 146 8.40 23.38 37.03
CA GLN A 146 7.52 24.39 37.63
C GLN A 146 6.04 23.99 37.54
N SER A 147 5.62 23.45 36.40
CA SER A 147 4.28 22.92 36.18
C SER A 147 3.97 21.76 37.12
N LEU A 148 4.88 20.77 37.21
CA LEU A 148 4.71 19.66 38.15
C LEU A 148 4.68 20.14 39.60
N LYS A 149 5.54 21.10 39.99
CA LYS A 149 5.55 21.70 41.33
C LYS A 149 4.23 22.43 41.65
N ARG A 150 3.63 23.10 40.67
CA ARG A 150 2.30 23.72 40.81
C ARG A 150 1.22 22.66 41.03
N LEU A 151 1.24 21.56 40.30
CA LEU A 151 0.31 20.44 40.46
C LEU A 151 0.45 19.79 41.84
N THR A 152 1.67 19.40 42.24
CA THR A 152 1.90 18.78 43.56
C THR A 152 1.54 19.73 44.70
N GLY A 153 1.70 21.05 44.52
CA GLY A 153 1.28 22.07 45.46
C GLY A 153 -0.24 22.17 45.57
N HIS A 154 -0.93 22.19 44.43
CA HIS A 154 -2.40 22.22 44.35
C HIS A 154 -3.04 21.00 45.01
N PHE A 155 -2.47 19.81 44.85
CA PHE A 155 -2.96 18.58 45.49
C PHE A 155 -2.42 18.35 46.91
N GLY A 156 -1.53 19.20 47.42
CA GLY A 156 -0.99 19.05 48.78
C GLY A 156 -0.10 17.81 48.98
N VAL A 157 0.59 17.36 47.93
CA VAL A 157 1.47 16.18 47.93
C VAL A 157 2.94 16.51 47.67
N SER A 158 3.31 17.79 47.80
CA SER A 158 4.68 18.28 47.55
C SER A 158 5.71 17.79 48.57
N ASP A 159 5.26 17.36 49.75
CA ASP A 159 6.09 16.78 50.83
C ASP A 159 6.71 15.41 50.47
N ARG A 160 6.27 14.79 49.37
CA ARG A 160 6.86 13.57 48.80
C ARG A 160 7.95 13.85 47.76
N ILE A 161 8.19 15.11 47.41
CA ILE A 161 9.27 15.51 46.49
C ILE A 161 10.39 16.16 47.29
N CYS A 162 11.54 15.50 47.41
CA CYS A 162 12.66 16.00 48.20
C CYS A 162 13.58 16.95 47.41
N ASP A 163 13.66 16.82 46.08
CA ASP A 163 14.53 17.65 45.25
C ASP A 163 13.94 17.91 43.86
N TRP A 164 14.28 19.07 43.29
CA TRP A 164 13.85 19.54 41.98
C TRP A 164 15.07 19.93 41.17
N VAL A 165 15.38 19.17 40.13
CA VAL A 165 16.64 19.27 39.39
C VAL A 165 16.36 19.59 37.93
N CYS A 166 16.73 20.81 37.52
CA CYS A 166 16.72 21.19 36.10
C CYS A 166 18.08 20.84 35.48
N ALA A 167 18.19 19.69 34.82
CA ALA A 167 19.43 19.23 34.21
C ALA A 167 19.19 18.18 33.11
N ASP A 168 20.20 17.98 32.26
CA ASP A 168 20.23 16.90 31.28
C ASP A 168 20.47 15.55 31.97
N ALA A 169 19.46 14.68 31.94
CA ALA A 169 19.51 13.35 32.55
C ALA A 169 20.59 12.43 31.94
N THR A 170 21.08 12.73 30.73
CA THR A 170 22.14 11.96 30.06
C THR A 170 23.52 12.15 30.68
N ALA A 171 23.69 13.22 31.48
CA ALA A 171 24.97 13.62 32.06
C ALA A 171 24.87 14.14 33.50
N TRP A 172 23.67 14.21 34.08
CA TRP A 172 23.45 14.77 35.42
C TRP A 172 24.23 14.03 36.51
N GLN A 173 24.81 14.79 37.43
CA GLN A 173 25.51 14.28 38.61
C GLN A 173 24.87 14.88 39.88
N PRO A 174 24.59 14.06 40.91
CA PRO A 174 24.05 14.59 42.15
C PRO A 174 25.12 15.42 42.88
N LYS A 175 24.69 16.51 43.54
CA LYS A 175 25.60 17.40 44.29
C LYS A 175 26.24 16.70 45.50
N VAL A 176 25.55 15.72 46.06
CA VAL A 176 25.97 14.88 47.17
C VAL A 176 25.75 13.43 46.75
N GLU A 177 26.65 12.55 47.13
CA GLU A 177 26.51 11.12 46.85
C GLU A 177 25.18 10.59 47.41
N GLN A 178 24.35 10.08 46.51
CA GLN A 178 23.04 9.52 46.83
C GLN A 178 22.72 8.37 45.88
N TYR A 179 21.91 7.44 46.37
CA TYR A 179 21.48 6.27 45.64
C TYR A 179 19.95 6.20 45.64
N PHE A 180 19.38 5.61 44.61
CA PHE A 180 17.93 5.49 44.41
C PHE A 180 17.52 4.03 44.39
N ASP A 181 16.41 3.72 45.06
CA ASP A 181 15.82 2.38 45.08
C ASP A 181 15.05 2.12 43.78
N LEU A 182 14.59 3.18 43.12
CA LEU A 182 13.96 3.15 41.81
C LEU A 182 14.46 4.31 40.95
N ILE A 183 14.76 4.04 39.68
CA ILE A 183 15.00 5.08 38.67
C ILE A 183 13.96 4.91 37.56
N LEU A 184 13.05 5.87 37.48
CA LEU A 184 12.00 5.96 36.46
C LEU A 184 12.45 6.91 35.36
N SER A 185 12.46 6.43 34.11
CA SER A 185 12.59 7.28 32.94
C SER A 185 11.83 6.70 31.78
N GLU A 186 11.13 7.56 31.08
CA GLU A 186 10.39 7.22 29.87
C GLU A 186 10.52 8.39 28.89
N THR A 187 11.77 8.63 28.51
CA THR A 187 12.25 9.59 27.51
C THR A 187 12.53 8.80 26.23
N MET A 188 11.49 8.16 25.71
CA MET A 188 11.61 7.14 24.69
C MET A 188 10.50 7.22 23.64
N LYS A 189 10.85 6.72 22.46
CA LYS A 189 9.94 6.39 21.38
C LYS A 189 10.02 4.89 21.07
N HIS A 190 9.10 4.37 20.27
CA HIS A 190 9.25 3.01 19.70
C HIS A 190 10.63 2.85 19.07
N LEU A 191 11.21 1.65 19.17
CA LEU A 191 12.58 1.33 18.75
C LEU A 191 13.69 2.12 19.46
N LEU A 192 13.38 2.84 20.55
CA LEU A 192 14.34 3.70 21.24
C LEU A 192 14.93 4.80 20.33
N GLN A 193 14.28 5.11 19.22
CA GLN A 193 14.76 6.13 18.28
C GLN A 193 14.49 7.54 18.79
N GLN A 194 15.23 8.52 18.27
CA GLN A 194 15.10 9.97 18.48
C GLN A 194 15.33 10.47 19.91
N GLU A 195 14.88 9.77 20.94
CA GLU A 195 14.93 10.20 22.34
C GLU A 195 16.00 9.44 23.14
N PRO A 196 16.62 10.05 24.18
CA PRO A 196 17.87 9.56 24.75
C PRO A 196 17.73 8.43 25.79
N GLN A 197 16.66 7.62 25.76
CA GLN A 197 16.38 6.59 26.79
C GLN A 197 17.59 5.67 27.10
N VAL A 198 18.27 5.18 26.07
CA VAL A 198 19.43 4.30 26.22
C VAL A 198 20.54 5.01 27.00
N GLN A 199 20.81 6.28 26.68
CA GLN A 199 21.84 7.05 27.37
C GLN A 199 21.41 7.38 28.80
N VAL A 200 20.15 7.78 29.00
CA VAL A 200 19.61 8.11 30.33
C VAL A 200 19.78 6.92 31.27
N PHE A 201 19.44 5.69 30.84
CA PHE A 201 19.64 4.51 31.66
C PHE A 201 21.11 4.08 31.79
N ARG A 202 21.89 4.11 30.72
CA ARG A 202 23.35 3.86 30.76
C ARG A 202 24.04 4.75 31.79
N HIS A 203 23.65 6.01 31.84
CA HIS A 203 24.24 7.00 32.75
C HIS A 203 23.70 6.87 34.17
N LEU A 204 22.37 6.92 34.35
CA LEU A 204 21.78 7.00 35.69
C LEU A 204 21.87 5.71 36.51
N GLN A 205 22.08 4.54 35.87
CA GLN A 205 22.23 3.26 36.59
C GLN A 205 23.31 3.30 37.67
N GLN A 206 24.33 4.15 37.54
CA GLN A 206 25.41 4.27 38.53
C GLN A 206 24.92 4.80 39.89
N PHE A 207 23.76 5.46 39.93
CA PHE A 207 23.12 5.95 41.15
C PHE A 207 22.06 4.99 41.68
N LEU A 208 21.96 3.78 41.13
CA LEU A 208 21.01 2.78 41.60
C LEU A 208 21.55 2.12 42.88
N ALA A 209 20.69 1.95 43.89
CA ALA A 209 21.04 1.15 45.06
C ALA A 209 21.27 -0.32 44.66
N LEU A 210 21.95 -1.09 45.51
CA LEU A 210 22.29 -2.50 45.22
C LEU A 210 21.07 -3.39 44.88
N GLN A 211 19.91 -3.10 45.48
CA GLN A 211 18.64 -3.78 45.20
C GLN A 211 17.66 -2.90 44.40
N GLY A 212 18.17 -1.79 43.85
CA GLY A 212 17.35 -0.86 43.10
C GLY A 212 16.92 -1.43 41.74
N GLN A 213 15.92 -0.80 41.13
CA GLN A 213 15.39 -1.22 39.83
C GLN A 213 15.24 -0.02 38.88
N LEU A 214 15.47 -0.26 37.59
CA LEU A 214 15.05 0.66 36.52
C LEU A 214 13.56 0.45 36.22
N ILE A 215 12.86 1.53 35.90
CA ILE A 215 11.47 1.51 35.42
C ILE A 215 11.42 2.30 34.10
N PRO A 216 11.13 1.64 32.96
CA PRO A 216 10.82 0.21 32.81
C PRO A 216 12.00 -0.72 33.12
N GLN A 217 11.70 -1.96 33.54
CA GLN A 217 12.71 -3.00 33.82
C GLN A 217 13.43 -3.49 32.57
N GLN A 218 12.70 -3.60 31.45
CA GLN A 218 13.29 -3.92 30.15
C GLN A 218 12.47 -3.37 28.99
N ILE A 219 13.16 -3.05 27.90
CA ILE A 219 12.58 -2.69 26.60
C ILE A 219 13.16 -3.63 25.56
N LYS A 220 12.31 -4.48 24.97
CA LYS A 220 12.70 -5.51 24.00
C LYS A 220 12.45 -5.03 22.59
N LEU A 221 13.45 -5.15 21.74
CA LEU A 221 13.38 -4.82 20.33
C LEU A 221 13.61 -6.07 19.50
N ASP A 222 12.67 -6.41 18.63
CA ASP A 222 12.74 -7.60 17.78
C ASP A 222 12.55 -7.24 16.30
N ALA A 223 13.12 -8.07 15.43
CA ALA A 223 12.97 -7.97 13.99
C ALA A 223 12.23 -9.19 13.43
N TYR A 224 11.31 -8.93 12.50
CA TYR A 224 10.56 -9.92 11.75
C TYR A 224 10.66 -9.62 10.27
N LEU A 225 10.63 -10.67 9.46
CA LEU A 225 10.46 -10.59 8.02
C LEU A 225 9.02 -10.91 7.65
N GLU A 226 8.35 -10.04 6.90
CA GLU A 226 6.99 -10.25 6.41
C GLU A 226 6.95 -10.21 4.88
N TRP A 227 6.20 -11.10 4.26
CA TRP A 227 5.97 -11.08 2.82
C TRP A 227 4.67 -11.76 2.44
N THR A 228 4.28 -11.62 1.17
CA THR A 228 3.16 -12.38 0.59
C THR A 228 3.68 -13.27 -0.51
N GLU A 229 3.27 -14.53 -0.47
CA GLU A 229 3.59 -15.56 -1.46
C GLU A 229 2.31 -16.35 -1.73
N GLN A 230 1.90 -16.46 -2.99
CA GLN A 230 0.68 -17.17 -3.38
C GLN A 230 -0.57 -16.69 -2.60
N GLN A 231 -0.69 -15.37 -2.43
CA GLN A 231 -1.75 -14.70 -1.66
C GLN A 231 -1.79 -15.02 -0.16
N GLN A 232 -0.79 -15.72 0.38
CA GLN A 232 -0.66 -15.98 1.81
C GLN A 232 0.35 -15.03 2.43
N LYS A 233 -0.05 -14.37 3.51
CA LYS A 233 0.89 -13.61 4.35
C LYS A 233 1.78 -14.59 5.11
N LYS A 234 3.09 -14.38 5.02
CA LYS A 234 4.13 -15.09 5.76
C LYS A 234 4.81 -14.10 6.69
N GLN A 235 5.17 -14.57 7.87
CA GLN A 235 5.95 -13.81 8.84
C GLN A 235 6.95 -14.76 9.50
N GLN A 236 8.17 -14.29 9.69
CA GLN A 236 9.21 -15.01 10.41
C GLN A 236 9.94 -14.09 11.36
N TRP A 237 10.14 -14.54 12.60
CA TRP A 237 11.02 -13.87 13.55
C TRP A 237 12.49 -14.09 13.13
N LEU A 238 13.23 -13.00 12.96
CA LEU A 238 14.64 -13.02 12.58
C LEU A 238 15.55 -13.07 13.82
N GLY A 239 15.12 -12.45 14.91
CA GLY A 239 15.89 -12.37 16.14
C GLY A 239 15.68 -11.04 16.87
N PRO A 240 16.25 -10.92 18.08
CA PRO A 240 16.29 -9.65 18.80
C PRO A 240 17.26 -8.68 18.11
N LEU A 241 16.97 -7.39 18.19
CA LEU A 241 17.96 -6.33 17.95
C LEU A 241 18.81 -6.17 19.21
N PHE A 242 18.22 -5.67 20.29
CA PHE A 242 18.74 -5.78 21.65
C PHE A 242 17.62 -5.59 22.68
N THR A 243 17.94 -5.86 23.95
CA THR A 243 17.05 -5.57 25.09
C THR A 243 17.70 -4.54 26.00
N LEU A 244 17.10 -3.36 26.17
CA LEU A 244 17.55 -2.37 27.15
C LEU A 244 17.04 -2.76 28.53
N ASP A 245 17.92 -3.34 29.33
CA ASP A 245 17.70 -3.67 30.74
C ASP A 245 18.91 -3.22 31.59
N LEU A 246 18.86 -3.46 32.91
CA LEU A 246 19.96 -3.07 33.80
C LEU A 246 21.28 -3.77 33.45
N ALA A 247 21.24 -5.02 32.97
CA ALA A 247 22.45 -5.75 32.60
C ALA A 247 23.12 -5.11 31.40
N LEU A 248 22.37 -4.77 30.35
CA LEU A 248 22.89 -4.03 29.21
C LEU A 248 23.42 -2.66 29.63
N CYS A 249 22.72 -1.95 30.52
CA CYS A 249 23.18 -0.65 31.00
C CYS A 249 24.55 -0.72 31.70
N HIS A 250 24.81 -1.76 32.50
CA HIS A 250 26.13 -2.01 33.09
C HIS A 250 27.19 -2.30 32.02
N THR A 251 26.87 -3.14 31.04
CA THR A 251 27.77 -3.45 29.91
C THR A 251 28.15 -2.17 29.15
N LEU A 252 27.17 -1.37 28.75
CA LEU A 252 27.39 -0.09 28.04
C LEU A 252 28.18 0.91 28.89
N ALA A 253 27.93 0.97 30.20
CA ALA A 253 28.67 1.85 31.11
C ALA A 253 30.15 1.43 31.26
N SER A 254 30.47 0.15 31.07
CA SER A 254 31.86 -0.32 31.05
C SER A 254 32.62 0.01 29.76
N GLY A 255 31.94 0.56 28.75
CA GLY A 255 32.48 0.90 27.42
C GLY A 255 32.31 -0.20 26.37
N ASP A 256 31.62 -1.30 26.70
CA ASP A 256 31.28 -2.34 25.73
C ASP A 256 29.97 -2.00 25.01
N GLU A 257 30.09 -1.63 23.74
CA GLU A 257 28.98 -1.26 22.86
C GLU A 257 28.62 -2.37 21.86
N SER A 258 29.12 -3.61 22.07
CA SER A 258 28.91 -4.74 21.15
C SER A 258 27.43 -5.06 20.91
N ALA A 259 26.56 -4.82 21.90
CA ALA A 259 25.12 -5.04 21.79
C ALA A 259 24.41 -4.10 20.80
N PHE A 260 25.04 -3.00 20.38
CA PHE A 260 24.49 -2.12 19.34
C PHE A 260 24.70 -2.67 17.93
N TYR A 261 25.46 -3.75 17.77
CA TYR A 261 25.74 -4.37 16.50
C TYR A 261 25.20 -5.79 16.48
N GLY A 262 24.64 -6.21 15.35
CA GLY A 262 24.20 -7.58 15.21
C GLY A 262 23.92 -7.99 13.78
N GLU A 263 23.71 -9.29 13.63
CA GLU A 263 23.43 -9.94 12.36
C GLU A 263 22.13 -10.74 12.49
N LEU A 264 21.21 -10.52 11.55
CA LEU A 264 19.95 -11.22 11.43
C LEU A 264 20.02 -12.12 10.20
N LEU A 265 19.97 -13.44 10.40
CA LEU A 265 19.98 -14.40 9.32
C LEU A 265 18.59 -14.43 8.66
N LEU A 266 18.55 -14.15 7.35
CA LEU A 266 17.33 -14.28 6.58
C LEU A 266 17.03 -15.76 6.28
N PRO A 267 15.76 -16.17 6.32
CA PRO A 267 15.38 -17.51 5.87
C PRO A 267 15.59 -17.70 4.38
N GLU A 268 15.45 -18.94 3.95
CA GLU A 268 15.15 -19.25 2.54
C GLU A 268 13.71 -18.82 2.23
N PHE A 269 13.53 -18.07 1.14
CA PHE A 269 12.22 -17.67 0.59
C PHE A 269 12.37 -17.37 -0.90
N GLU A 270 11.27 -17.41 -1.66
CA GLU A 270 11.33 -16.99 -3.06
C GLU A 270 11.63 -15.49 -3.17
N ALA A 271 12.63 -15.16 -3.97
CA ALA A 271 13.05 -13.78 -4.22
C ALA A 271 11.88 -12.89 -4.67
N GLY A 272 11.78 -11.71 -4.07
CA GLY A 272 10.74 -10.72 -4.32
C GLY A 272 10.64 -9.73 -3.15
N PRO A 273 9.73 -8.75 -3.23
CA PRO A 273 9.60 -7.74 -2.19
C PRO A 273 9.21 -8.37 -0.84
N VAL A 274 9.87 -7.92 0.22
CA VAL A 274 9.65 -8.27 1.63
C VAL A 274 9.63 -6.99 2.48
N ASP A 275 9.00 -7.05 3.65
CA ASP A 275 9.00 -5.97 4.63
C ASP A 275 9.80 -6.42 5.86
N LEU A 276 10.73 -5.59 6.31
CA LEU A 276 11.42 -5.76 7.60
C LEU A 276 10.59 -5.04 8.67
N LYS A 277 9.88 -5.80 9.49
CA LYS A 277 9.06 -5.31 10.61
C LYS A 277 9.91 -5.29 11.87
N LEU A 278 9.87 -4.17 12.58
CA LEU A 278 10.57 -3.94 13.83
C LEU A 278 9.54 -3.68 14.93
N THR A 279 9.68 -4.36 16.06
CA THR A 279 8.74 -4.27 17.19
C THR A 279 9.40 -3.76 18.45
N THR A 280 8.58 -3.26 19.37
CA THR A 280 8.99 -2.82 20.71
C THR A 280 8.01 -3.38 21.71
N GLU A 281 8.52 -4.02 22.75
CA GLU A 281 7.75 -4.36 23.95
C GLU A 281 8.42 -3.73 25.18
N VAL A 282 7.62 -3.22 26.12
CA VAL A 282 8.12 -2.56 27.32
C VAL A 282 7.59 -3.28 28.54
N GLN A 283 8.46 -3.90 29.32
CA GLN A 283 8.13 -4.37 30.66
C GLN A 283 8.35 -3.23 31.63
N VAL A 284 7.26 -2.61 32.09
CA VAL A 284 7.36 -1.58 33.12
C VAL A 284 7.91 -2.19 34.41
N TYR A 285 7.22 -3.22 34.92
CA TYR A 285 7.65 -3.94 36.12
C TYR A 285 6.91 -5.29 36.22
N ARG A 286 7.63 -6.40 36.41
CA ARG A 286 7.08 -7.76 36.55
C ARG A 286 6.03 -8.11 35.48
N GLN A 287 4.77 -8.34 35.85
CA GLN A 287 3.70 -8.70 34.92
C GLN A 287 3.17 -7.52 34.08
N HIS A 288 3.60 -6.29 34.33
CA HIS A 288 3.09 -5.10 33.66
C HIS A 288 3.86 -4.83 32.36
N TRP A 289 3.24 -5.20 31.23
CA TRP A 289 3.82 -5.12 29.90
C TRP A 289 2.96 -4.24 28.97
N LEU A 290 3.63 -3.41 28.18
CA LEU A 290 3.12 -2.89 26.92
C LEU A 290 3.65 -3.77 25.80
N LYS A 291 2.76 -4.48 25.12
CA LYS A 291 3.04 -5.37 24.00
C LYS A 291 2.73 -4.68 22.66
N GLU A 292 3.05 -5.36 21.56
CA GLU A 292 2.82 -4.88 20.20
C GLU A 292 1.40 -4.30 20.03
N GLN A 293 1.30 -3.13 19.39
CA GLN A 293 0.06 -2.41 19.06
C GLN A 293 -0.79 -1.93 20.25
N GLN A 294 -0.28 -1.98 21.48
CA GLN A 294 -1.01 -1.52 22.66
C GLN A 294 -0.78 -0.04 22.98
N SER A 295 0.36 0.52 22.56
CA SER A 295 0.77 1.90 22.86
C SER A 295 1.48 2.50 21.64
N GLN A 296 1.57 3.82 21.56
CA GLN A 296 2.43 4.53 20.61
C GLN A 296 3.90 4.12 20.70
N LEU A 297 4.35 3.64 21.88
CA LEU A 297 5.67 3.07 22.12
C LEU A 297 5.86 1.68 21.49
N THR A 298 4.78 0.97 21.19
CA THR A 298 4.80 -0.43 20.74
C THR A 298 4.14 -0.63 19.38
N LEU A 299 3.87 0.46 18.65
CA LEU A 299 3.47 0.39 17.25
C LEU A 299 4.64 -0.11 16.40
N PRO A 300 4.46 -1.16 15.58
CA PRO A 300 5.52 -1.68 14.74
C PRO A 300 5.96 -0.66 13.69
N ARG A 301 7.24 -0.70 13.34
CA ARG A 301 7.81 0.07 12.23
C ARG A 301 8.29 -0.86 11.14
N TYR A 302 8.31 -0.34 9.91
CA TYR A 302 8.56 -1.14 8.72
C TYR A 302 9.57 -0.46 7.82
N LYS A 303 10.57 -1.21 7.35
CA LYS A 303 11.24 -0.92 6.08
C LYS A 303 10.58 -1.76 5.00
N GLN A 304 9.84 -1.11 4.11
CA GLN A 304 8.91 -1.78 3.20
C GLN A 304 9.50 -2.07 1.82
N ARG A 305 9.01 -3.13 1.18
CA ARG A 305 9.27 -3.52 -0.21
C ARG A 305 10.76 -3.64 -0.53
N LEU A 306 11.53 -4.16 0.41
CA LEU A 306 12.94 -4.46 0.24
C LEU A 306 13.11 -5.66 -0.69
N MET A 307 14.12 -5.64 -1.54
CA MET A 307 14.48 -6.78 -2.40
C MET A 307 15.63 -7.57 -1.77
N LEU A 308 15.41 -8.14 -0.57
CA LEU A 308 16.47 -8.80 0.18
C LEU A 308 16.89 -10.13 -0.47
N GLN A 309 18.19 -10.41 -0.49
CA GLN A 309 18.71 -11.71 -0.91
C GLN A 309 18.32 -12.80 0.11
N PRO A 310 17.59 -13.86 -0.29
CA PRO A 310 17.28 -14.99 0.59
C PRO A 310 18.55 -15.66 1.14
N ALA A 311 18.44 -16.27 2.33
CA ALA A 311 19.56 -16.91 3.03
C ALA A 311 20.83 -16.07 3.20
N SER A 312 20.69 -14.74 3.11
CA SER A 312 21.76 -13.79 3.41
C SER A 312 21.60 -13.20 4.82
N VAL A 313 22.42 -12.20 5.14
CA VAL A 313 22.44 -11.55 6.45
C VAL A 313 22.02 -10.10 6.31
N VAL A 314 21.14 -9.65 7.20
CA VAL A 314 20.90 -8.23 7.47
C VAL A 314 21.73 -7.85 8.69
N ARG A 315 22.65 -6.91 8.53
CA ARG A 315 23.40 -6.33 9.65
C ARG A 315 22.68 -5.10 10.15
N PHE A 316 22.71 -4.87 11.45
CA PHE A 316 22.19 -3.64 12.03
C PHE A 316 23.22 -2.98 12.95
N GLU A 317 23.12 -1.66 13.05
CA GLU A 317 23.84 -0.81 13.98
C GLU A 317 22.85 0.14 14.64
N TYR A 318 22.83 0.18 15.97
CA TYR A 318 22.11 1.21 16.72
C TYR A 318 23.02 2.42 16.92
N GLN A 319 22.71 3.51 16.22
CA GLN A 319 23.44 4.76 16.31
C GLN A 319 22.86 5.57 17.47
N GLN A 320 23.69 5.93 18.45
CA GLN A 320 23.22 6.63 19.66
C GLN A 320 23.47 8.15 19.61
N LEU A 321 24.48 8.61 18.86
CA LEU A 321 24.87 10.02 18.81
C LEU A 321 23.97 10.82 17.87
N GLY A 322 23.57 12.02 18.30
CA GLY A 322 22.71 12.90 17.50
C GLY A 322 21.24 12.49 17.59
N GLU A 323 20.72 11.82 16.56
CA GLU A 323 19.35 11.31 16.52
C GLU A 323 19.38 9.78 16.55
N PRO A 324 19.08 9.15 17.71
CA PRO A 324 19.16 7.70 17.81
C PRO A 324 18.29 6.98 16.79
N ASP A 325 18.82 5.98 16.09
CA ASP A 325 18.07 5.14 15.16
C ASP A 325 18.87 3.87 14.81
N PHE A 326 18.22 2.92 14.16
CA PHE A 326 18.85 1.75 13.58
C PHE A 326 19.20 1.95 12.10
N ASP A 327 20.49 1.82 11.78
CA ASP A 327 20.94 1.59 10.42
C ASP A 327 20.92 0.08 10.11
N PHE A 328 20.54 -0.26 8.87
CA PHE A 328 20.46 -1.64 8.41
C PHE A 328 21.17 -1.80 7.08
N GLN A 329 22.13 -2.71 7.04
CA GLN A 329 22.91 -3.04 5.86
C GLN A 329 22.54 -4.45 5.38
N TYR A 330 22.19 -4.58 4.10
CA TYR A 330 21.74 -5.84 3.53
C TYR A 330 22.13 -5.95 2.06
N THR A 331 22.12 -7.19 1.55
CA THR A 331 22.35 -7.44 0.12
C THR A 331 21.02 -7.48 -0.61
N GLU A 332 20.91 -6.70 -1.68
CA GLU A 332 19.74 -6.73 -2.55
C GLU A 332 19.89 -7.82 -3.62
N LEU A 333 18.80 -8.53 -3.91
CA LEU A 333 18.69 -9.46 -5.04
C LEU A 333 17.60 -9.00 -5.99
N TRP A 334 18.02 -8.45 -7.13
CA TRP A 334 17.14 -8.11 -8.23
C TRP A 334 17.17 -9.21 -9.30
N PRO A 335 16.05 -9.48 -10.00
CA PRO A 335 16.06 -10.44 -11.09
C PRO A 335 16.85 -9.89 -12.29
N ASP A 336 17.73 -10.70 -12.86
CA ASP A 336 18.39 -10.39 -14.13
C ASP A 336 17.54 -10.83 -15.32
N LEU A 337 17.56 -10.06 -16.41
CA LEU A 337 16.86 -10.44 -17.63
C LEU A 337 17.45 -11.72 -18.23
N CYS A 338 16.64 -12.79 -18.27
CA CYS A 338 16.99 -14.03 -18.95
C CYS A 338 16.84 -13.92 -20.47
N ASP A 339 17.41 -14.88 -21.21
CA ASP A 339 17.07 -15.07 -22.62
C ASP A 339 15.59 -15.47 -22.77
N SER A 340 14.99 -15.19 -23.92
CA SER A 340 13.60 -15.59 -24.19
C SER A 340 13.42 -17.11 -24.25
N GLU A 341 14.49 -17.85 -24.56
CA GLU A 341 14.53 -19.30 -24.57
C GLU A 341 14.46 -19.94 -23.16
N ASP A 342 14.60 -19.15 -22.08
CA ASP A 342 14.38 -19.63 -20.72
C ASP A 342 12.87 -19.87 -20.48
N THR A 343 12.48 -21.14 -20.59
CA THR A 343 11.10 -21.61 -20.39
C THR A 343 10.78 -21.99 -18.94
N SER A 344 11.61 -21.60 -17.95
CA SER A 344 11.37 -21.96 -16.54
C SER A 344 10.09 -21.36 -15.96
N CYS A 345 9.46 -20.40 -16.65
CA CYS A 345 8.15 -19.86 -16.29
C CYS A 345 7.05 -20.63 -17.02
N ALA A 346 6.48 -21.63 -16.35
CA ALA A 346 5.36 -22.44 -16.86
C ALA A 346 5.59 -23.12 -18.24
N GLY A 347 6.85 -23.32 -18.65
CA GLY A 347 7.19 -23.89 -19.96
C GLY A 347 7.06 -22.91 -21.14
N LEU A 348 6.71 -21.64 -20.90
CA LEU A 348 6.47 -20.66 -21.94
C LEU A 348 7.72 -19.88 -22.34
N PHE A 349 7.95 -19.79 -23.65
CA PHE A 349 8.92 -18.90 -24.27
C PHE A 349 8.61 -17.44 -23.89
N HIS A 350 9.63 -16.67 -23.55
CA HIS A 350 9.57 -15.24 -23.21
C HIS A 350 8.79 -14.88 -21.93
N ALA A 351 8.05 -15.79 -21.29
CA ALA A 351 7.20 -15.48 -20.12
C ALA A 351 8.00 -15.00 -18.91
N LYS A 352 9.12 -15.66 -18.59
CA LYS A 352 10.01 -15.24 -17.49
C LYS A 352 10.58 -13.86 -17.75
N ARG A 353 11.06 -13.63 -18.98
CA ARG A 353 11.62 -12.34 -19.40
C ARG A 353 10.59 -11.22 -19.31
N LEU A 354 9.34 -11.46 -19.73
CA LEU A 354 8.23 -10.51 -19.58
C LEU A 354 7.97 -10.15 -18.10
N TRP A 355 7.92 -11.14 -17.22
CA TRP A 355 7.80 -10.89 -15.78
C TRP A 355 8.97 -10.08 -15.22
N GLN A 356 10.22 -10.47 -15.52
CA GLN A 356 11.42 -9.77 -15.07
C GLN A 356 11.47 -8.32 -15.57
N LYS A 357 11.18 -8.09 -16.86
CA LYS A 357 11.04 -6.74 -17.43
C LYS A 357 10.03 -5.90 -16.63
N THR A 358 8.89 -6.48 -16.30
CA THR A 358 7.84 -5.76 -15.57
C THR A 358 8.26 -5.40 -14.15
N VAL A 359 8.91 -6.34 -13.42
CA VAL A 359 9.48 -6.08 -12.09
C VAL A 359 10.55 -4.98 -12.17
N LEU A 360 11.51 -5.10 -13.07
CA LEU A 360 12.60 -4.14 -13.22
C LEU A 360 12.09 -2.74 -13.64
N LYS A 361 11.11 -2.66 -14.54
CA LYS A 361 10.46 -1.39 -14.93
C LYS A 361 9.78 -0.72 -13.74
N ARG A 362 9.04 -1.49 -12.92
CA ARG A 362 8.31 -0.98 -11.76
C ARG A 362 9.22 -0.27 -10.76
N TYR A 363 10.44 -0.79 -10.57
CA TYR A 363 11.42 -0.24 -9.63
C TYR A 363 12.50 0.63 -10.30
N LYS A 364 12.34 0.99 -11.59
CA LYS A 364 13.31 1.79 -12.36
C LYS A 364 14.72 1.19 -12.37
N LYS A 365 14.81 -0.14 -12.37
CA LYS A 365 16.07 -0.93 -12.41
C LYS A 365 16.36 -1.52 -13.79
N LEU A 366 15.44 -1.40 -14.74
CA LEU A 366 15.64 -1.87 -16.11
C LEU A 366 16.65 -0.98 -16.84
N GLN A 367 17.80 -1.55 -17.23
CA GLN A 367 18.83 -0.84 -17.99
C GLN A 367 18.84 -1.14 -19.49
N ALA A 368 18.39 -2.34 -19.87
CA ALA A 368 18.36 -2.76 -21.28
C ALA A 368 17.24 -2.06 -22.04
N ASP A 369 17.51 -1.68 -23.29
CA ASP A 369 16.46 -1.29 -24.23
C ASP A 369 15.71 -2.55 -24.69
N VAL A 370 14.42 -2.59 -24.36
CA VAL A 370 13.50 -3.69 -24.66
C VAL A 370 12.27 -3.19 -25.43
N THR A 371 12.39 -2.00 -26.05
CA THR A 371 11.27 -1.33 -26.74
C THR A 371 10.72 -2.19 -27.88
N ASP A 372 11.62 -2.85 -28.62
CA ASP A 372 11.28 -3.75 -29.73
C ASP A 372 10.62 -5.08 -29.28
N GLU A 373 10.57 -5.37 -27.98
CA GLU A 373 9.97 -6.60 -27.46
C GLU A 373 8.47 -6.47 -27.14
N TRP A 374 7.90 -5.25 -27.19
CA TRP A 374 6.50 -5.01 -26.84
C TRP A 374 5.51 -5.88 -27.63
N VAL A 375 5.78 -6.08 -28.92
CA VAL A 375 4.91 -6.91 -29.77
C VAL A 375 4.95 -8.37 -29.33
N LEU A 376 6.12 -8.87 -28.94
CA LEU A 376 6.28 -10.23 -28.45
C LEU A 376 5.63 -10.40 -27.06
N ASP A 377 5.74 -9.39 -26.19
CA ASP A 377 5.06 -9.35 -24.89
C ASP A 377 3.54 -9.46 -25.05
N LYS A 378 2.98 -8.65 -25.95
CA LYS A 378 1.56 -8.65 -26.26
C LYS A 378 1.13 -9.97 -26.91
N ALA A 379 1.92 -10.50 -27.84
CA ALA A 379 1.63 -11.76 -28.51
C ALA A 379 1.59 -12.94 -27.56
N LEU A 380 2.50 -12.99 -26.58
CA LEU A 380 2.48 -14.01 -25.53
C LEU A 380 1.14 -14.01 -24.78
N LEU A 381 0.68 -12.84 -24.34
CA LEU A 381 -0.57 -12.71 -23.59
C LEU A 381 -1.79 -13.04 -24.46
N ASP A 382 -1.81 -12.55 -25.70
CA ASP A 382 -2.92 -12.78 -26.63
C ASP A 382 -3.02 -14.26 -27.03
N LEU A 383 -1.92 -14.88 -27.47
CA LEU A 383 -1.90 -16.28 -27.91
C LEU A 383 -2.07 -17.29 -26.77
N SER A 384 -1.80 -16.89 -25.52
CA SER A 384 -2.12 -17.70 -24.34
C SER A 384 -3.61 -17.61 -23.94
N GLY A 385 -4.44 -16.87 -24.67
CA GLY A 385 -5.85 -16.66 -24.33
C GLY A 385 -6.08 -15.77 -23.11
N ILE A 386 -5.05 -15.04 -22.66
CA ILE A 386 -5.15 -14.14 -21.51
C ILE A 386 -5.69 -12.79 -21.98
N GLY A 387 -5.08 -12.22 -23.01
CA GLY A 387 -5.33 -10.84 -23.45
C GLY A 387 -4.50 -9.81 -22.68
N LEU A 388 -4.37 -8.62 -23.28
CA LEU A 388 -3.43 -7.61 -22.78
C LEU A 388 -3.79 -7.07 -21.39
N GLU A 389 -5.02 -6.59 -21.19
CA GLU A 389 -5.45 -5.98 -19.91
C GLU A 389 -5.29 -6.93 -18.70
N PRO A 390 -5.89 -8.15 -18.69
CA PRO A 390 -5.72 -9.07 -17.57
C PRO A 390 -4.27 -9.54 -17.41
N GLY A 391 -3.50 -9.69 -18.50
CA GLY A 391 -2.10 -10.06 -18.45
C GLY A 391 -1.22 -8.99 -17.79
N ILE A 392 -1.40 -7.72 -18.16
CA ILE A 392 -0.70 -6.59 -17.50
C ILE A 392 -1.13 -6.48 -16.04
N GLN A 393 -2.43 -6.59 -15.73
CA GLN A 393 -2.90 -6.57 -14.33
C GLN A 393 -2.26 -7.69 -13.50
N ALA A 394 -2.15 -8.90 -14.06
CA ALA A 394 -1.50 -10.02 -13.40
C ALA A 394 -0.01 -9.75 -13.17
N LEU A 395 0.73 -9.30 -14.19
CA LEU A 395 2.14 -8.94 -14.05
C LEU A 395 2.38 -7.86 -12.98
N HIS A 396 1.47 -6.90 -12.84
CA HIS A 396 1.55 -5.88 -11.79
C HIS A 396 1.21 -6.42 -10.38
N ARG A 397 0.36 -7.45 -10.28
CA ARG A 397 -0.01 -8.09 -9.01
C ARG A 397 0.98 -9.17 -8.58
N SER A 398 1.64 -9.84 -9.52
CA SER A 398 2.61 -10.91 -9.28
C SER A 398 3.95 -10.32 -8.87
N ASN A 399 4.19 -10.28 -7.56
CA ASN A 399 5.45 -9.80 -6.99
C ASN A 399 6.56 -10.86 -7.07
N ARG A 400 6.17 -12.12 -7.19
CA ARG A 400 7.06 -13.29 -7.31
C ARG A 400 6.81 -14.04 -8.61
N LEU A 401 7.77 -14.86 -9.02
CA LEU A 401 7.64 -15.65 -10.25
C LEU A 401 6.58 -16.75 -10.06
N SER A 402 6.52 -17.36 -8.87
CA SER A 402 5.50 -18.36 -8.55
C SER A 402 4.08 -17.80 -8.61
N ASP A 403 3.86 -16.54 -8.20
CA ASP A 403 2.57 -15.85 -8.33
C ASP A 403 2.17 -15.73 -9.82
N PHE A 404 3.13 -15.43 -10.69
CA PHE A 404 2.86 -15.31 -12.13
C PHE A 404 2.63 -16.68 -12.77
N ILE A 405 3.40 -17.70 -12.40
CA ILE A 405 3.17 -19.09 -12.84
C ILE A 405 1.78 -19.58 -12.41
N ALA A 406 1.37 -19.30 -11.17
CA ALA A 406 0.04 -19.65 -10.67
C ALA A 406 -1.07 -18.97 -11.47
N PHE A 407 -0.86 -17.70 -11.88
CA PHE A 407 -1.79 -16.98 -12.76
C PHE A 407 -1.87 -17.59 -14.18
N LEU A 408 -0.73 -17.98 -14.76
CA LEU A 408 -0.67 -18.55 -16.11
C LEU A 408 -1.29 -19.95 -16.17
N THR A 409 -1.14 -20.75 -15.11
CA THR A 409 -1.45 -22.18 -15.10
C THR A 409 -2.85 -22.52 -15.65
N PRO A 410 -3.96 -21.86 -15.26
CA PRO A 410 -5.29 -22.17 -15.78
C PRO A 410 -5.44 -21.98 -17.29
N TYR A 411 -4.75 -21.00 -17.88
CA TYR A 411 -4.81 -20.71 -19.32
C TYR A 411 -4.04 -21.76 -20.13
N LEU A 412 -2.94 -22.28 -19.58
CA LEU A 412 -2.05 -23.19 -20.30
C LEU A 412 -2.51 -24.65 -20.26
N GLN A 413 -3.38 -25.03 -19.32
CA GLN A 413 -3.87 -26.40 -19.18
C GLN A 413 -4.55 -26.95 -20.44
N GLN A 414 -5.10 -26.08 -21.28
CA GLN A 414 -5.85 -26.46 -22.48
C GLN A 414 -5.09 -26.19 -23.78
N LEU A 415 -3.84 -25.70 -23.70
CA LEU A 415 -3.04 -25.30 -24.85
C LEU A 415 -1.89 -26.27 -25.12
N ASP A 416 -1.54 -26.43 -26.39
CA ASP A 416 -0.28 -27.05 -26.78
C ASP A 416 0.86 -26.03 -26.63
N ILE A 417 1.56 -26.09 -25.49
CA ILE A 417 2.67 -25.19 -25.15
C ILE A 417 3.80 -25.28 -26.18
N HIS A 418 4.03 -26.44 -26.80
CA HIS A 418 5.07 -26.59 -27.81
C HIS A 418 4.72 -25.82 -29.09
N ALA A 419 3.48 -25.99 -29.57
CA ALA A 419 2.98 -25.24 -30.72
C ALA A 419 2.95 -23.72 -30.48
N LEU A 420 2.49 -23.29 -29.30
CA LEU A 420 2.48 -21.89 -28.89
C LEU A 420 3.90 -21.29 -28.86
N ASN A 421 4.86 -21.99 -28.25
CA ASN A 421 6.25 -21.54 -28.22
C ASN A 421 6.86 -21.47 -29.63
N GLN A 422 6.53 -22.40 -30.52
CA GLN A 422 6.98 -22.35 -31.91
C GLN A 422 6.42 -21.11 -32.62
N GLN A 423 5.12 -20.85 -32.46
CA GLN A 423 4.48 -19.67 -33.03
C GLN A 423 5.13 -18.36 -32.54
N LEU A 424 5.45 -18.26 -31.24
CA LEU A 424 6.15 -17.10 -30.69
C LEU A 424 7.57 -16.93 -31.24
N ARG A 425 8.30 -18.03 -31.49
CA ARG A 425 9.62 -17.99 -32.15
C ARG A 425 9.51 -17.58 -33.61
N ASP A 426 8.50 -18.06 -34.33
CA ASP A 426 8.28 -17.70 -35.73
C ASP A 426 7.97 -16.21 -35.89
N LEU A 427 7.20 -15.62 -34.96
CA LEU A 427 6.98 -14.18 -34.92
C LEU A 427 8.28 -13.39 -34.77
N LYS A 428 9.26 -13.92 -34.02
CA LYS A 428 10.59 -13.33 -33.88
C LYS A 428 11.43 -13.46 -35.18
N GLN A 429 11.15 -14.48 -36.01
CA GLN A 429 11.92 -14.79 -37.23
C GLN A 429 11.29 -14.27 -38.54
N GLN A 430 10.08 -13.72 -38.50
CA GLN A 430 9.39 -13.02 -39.60
C GLN A 430 9.22 -13.87 -40.89
N SER A 431 8.41 -14.92 -40.84
CA SER A 431 8.06 -15.70 -42.01
C SER A 431 6.77 -15.18 -42.69
N ASN A 432 6.87 -14.85 -43.98
CA ASN A 432 5.71 -14.46 -44.80
C ASN A 432 5.39 -15.53 -45.85
N GLY A 433 4.12 -15.93 -45.89
CA GLY A 433 3.52 -16.80 -46.89
C GLY A 433 2.72 -16.01 -47.93
N PRO A 434 2.04 -16.69 -48.87
CA PRO A 434 1.19 -16.05 -49.85
C PRO A 434 -0.02 -15.37 -49.19
N VAL A 435 -0.28 -14.11 -49.55
CA VAL A 435 -1.42 -13.33 -49.03
C VAL A 435 -2.72 -13.81 -49.69
N PRO A 436 -3.74 -14.22 -48.91
CA PRO A 436 -5.03 -14.66 -49.45
C PRO A 436 -5.77 -13.50 -50.13
N GLN A 437 -6.59 -13.82 -51.13
CA GLN A 437 -7.42 -12.86 -51.87
C GLN A 437 -8.90 -13.19 -51.66
N VAL A 438 -9.46 -12.72 -50.54
CA VAL A 438 -10.85 -13.02 -50.12
C VAL A 438 -11.81 -11.85 -50.27
N LEU A 439 -11.29 -10.62 -50.25
CA LEU A 439 -11.97 -9.37 -50.56
C LEU A 439 -11.88 -9.10 -52.06
N ASN A 440 -12.99 -8.68 -52.64
CA ASN A 440 -13.05 -8.27 -54.05
C ASN A 440 -12.55 -6.82 -54.25
N ALA A 441 -12.42 -6.40 -55.51
CA ALA A 441 -11.93 -5.07 -55.86
C ALA A 441 -12.80 -3.93 -55.27
N GLU A 442 -14.12 -4.07 -55.31
CA GLU A 442 -15.05 -3.06 -54.78
C GLU A 442 -14.91 -2.88 -53.26
N GLN A 443 -14.70 -3.97 -52.52
CA GLN A 443 -14.48 -3.95 -51.08
C GLN A 443 -13.14 -3.28 -50.74
N LEU A 444 -12.09 -3.55 -51.51
CA LEU A 444 -10.78 -2.93 -51.32
C LEU A 444 -10.80 -1.43 -51.66
N GLU A 445 -11.48 -1.04 -52.74
CA GLU A 445 -11.70 0.37 -53.09
C GLU A 445 -12.52 1.09 -52.00
N PHE A 446 -13.54 0.42 -51.45
CA PHE A 446 -14.32 0.95 -50.33
C PHE A 446 -13.45 1.15 -49.09
N TRP A 447 -12.65 0.16 -48.69
CA TRP A 447 -11.72 0.26 -47.57
C TRP A 447 -10.74 1.43 -47.73
N GLN A 448 -10.13 1.58 -48.92
CA GLN A 448 -9.19 2.66 -49.19
C GLN A 448 -9.84 4.04 -49.09
N ARG A 449 -11.08 4.17 -49.59
CA ARG A 449 -11.82 5.45 -49.59
C ARG A 449 -12.40 5.80 -48.23
N GLU A 450 -13.01 4.85 -47.55
CA GLU A 450 -13.83 5.10 -46.35
C GLU A 450 -13.09 4.78 -45.04
N GLY A 451 -12.02 3.98 -45.08
CA GLY A 451 -11.22 3.59 -43.91
C GLY A 451 -11.90 2.56 -43.01
N TYR A 452 -13.07 2.06 -43.37
CA TYR A 452 -13.76 0.97 -42.69
C TYR A 452 -14.33 -0.02 -43.72
N LEU A 453 -14.64 -1.23 -43.29
CA LEU A 453 -15.25 -2.27 -44.11
C LEU A 453 -16.23 -3.11 -43.28
N VAL A 454 -17.36 -3.48 -43.88
CA VAL A 454 -18.29 -4.47 -43.34
C VAL A 454 -18.21 -5.72 -44.19
N VAL A 455 -17.83 -6.85 -43.59
CA VAL A 455 -17.77 -8.15 -44.26
C VAL A 455 -18.89 -9.03 -43.73
N PRO A 456 -19.85 -9.44 -44.59
CA PRO A 456 -21.05 -10.10 -44.12
C PRO A 456 -20.80 -11.54 -43.68
N ALA A 457 -21.52 -11.97 -42.65
CA ALA A 457 -21.65 -13.37 -42.23
C ALA A 457 -20.32 -14.14 -42.04
N VAL A 458 -19.32 -13.52 -41.39
CA VAL A 458 -18.10 -14.23 -40.99
C VAL A 458 -18.37 -15.25 -39.88
N LEU A 459 -19.42 -15.04 -39.07
CA LEU A 459 -19.96 -16.05 -38.16
C LEU A 459 -21.34 -16.51 -38.63
N SER A 460 -21.62 -17.79 -38.42
CA SER A 460 -22.97 -18.34 -38.60
C SER A 460 -23.95 -17.82 -37.54
N ALA A 461 -25.25 -17.93 -37.83
CA ALA A 461 -26.31 -17.60 -36.88
C ALA A 461 -26.19 -18.42 -35.57
N GLU A 462 -25.72 -19.66 -35.66
CA GLU A 462 -25.52 -20.54 -34.51
C GLU A 462 -24.34 -20.09 -33.64
N GLN A 463 -23.19 -19.72 -34.25
CA GLN A 463 -22.05 -19.14 -33.51
C GLN A 463 -22.45 -17.84 -32.80
N CYS A 464 -23.23 -16.98 -33.46
CA CYS A 464 -23.75 -15.77 -32.84
C CYS A 464 -24.67 -16.09 -31.65
N ARG A 465 -25.59 -17.05 -31.81
CA ARG A 465 -26.49 -17.50 -30.75
C ARG A 465 -25.72 -18.02 -29.54
N GLN A 466 -24.72 -18.88 -29.75
CA GLN A 466 -23.87 -19.42 -28.69
C GLN A 466 -23.09 -18.31 -27.99
N SER A 467 -22.53 -17.35 -28.74
CA SER A 467 -21.78 -16.23 -28.16
C SER A 467 -22.66 -15.34 -27.27
N ARG A 468 -23.90 -15.06 -27.71
CA ARG A 468 -24.89 -14.33 -26.89
C ARG A 468 -25.24 -15.08 -25.61
N GLU A 469 -25.42 -16.39 -25.68
CA GLU A 469 -25.71 -17.23 -24.51
C GLU A 469 -24.60 -17.11 -23.44
N VAL A 470 -23.34 -17.12 -23.86
CA VAL A 470 -22.20 -16.92 -22.95
C VAL A 470 -22.27 -15.54 -22.29
N ILE A 471 -22.59 -14.49 -23.05
CA ILE A 471 -22.74 -13.12 -22.51
C ILE A 471 -23.85 -13.08 -21.46
N TRP A 472 -25.02 -13.66 -21.75
CA TRP A 472 -26.15 -13.72 -20.82
C TRP A 472 -25.80 -14.46 -19.53
N GLN A 473 -25.19 -15.64 -19.65
CA GLN A 473 -24.74 -16.43 -18.50
C GLN A 473 -23.70 -15.69 -17.66
N TYR A 474 -22.73 -15.03 -18.30
CA TYR A 474 -21.70 -14.27 -17.60
C TYR A 474 -22.28 -13.05 -16.87
N LEU A 475 -23.23 -12.35 -17.49
CA LEU A 475 -23.98 -11.26 -16.88
C LEU A 475 -24.96 -11.73 -15.78
N GLN A 476 -25.36 -13.00 -15.80
CA GLN A 476 -26.48 -13.51 -15.00
C GLN A 476 -27.79 -12.75 -15.31
N ALA A 477 -27.99 -12.39 -16.57
CA ALA A 477 -29.15 -11.66 -17.06
C ALA A 477 -29.99 -12.54 -18.02
N ASP A 478 -31.28 -12.23 -18.12
CA ASP A 478 -32.22 -12.97 -18.97
C ASP A 478 -32.64 -12.10 -20.18
N PRO A 479 -32.47 -12.58 -21.42
CA PRO A 479 -32.92 -11.86 -22.62
C PRO A 479 -34.42 -11.50 -22.62
N ASN A 480 -35.25 -12.21 -21.87
CA ASN A 480 -36.70 -11.99 -21.79
C ASN A 480 -37.11 -11.09 -20.61
N GLN A 481 -36.15 -10.63 -19.78
CA GLN A 481 -36.40 -9.76 -18.63
C GLN A 481 -35.54 -8.50 -18.73
N PRO A 482 -36.01 -7.42 -19.40
CA PRO A 482 -35.23 -6.20 -19.63
C PRO A 482 -34.64 -5.57 -18.38
N ASP A 483 -35.33 -5.63 -17.24
CA ASP A 483 -34.84 -5.09 -15.97
C ASP A 483 -33.55 -5.79 -15.47
N SER A 484 -33.34 -7.05 -15.86
CA SER A 484 -32.12 -7.80 -15.51
C SER A 484 -30.86 -7.28 -16.20
N TRP A 485 -31.00 -6.52 -17.30
CA TRP A 485 -29.86 -6.05 -18.11
C TRP A 485 -29.06 -4.92 -17.45
N TYR A 486 -29.65 -4.24 -16.48
CA TYR A 486 -29.09 -3.04 -15.84
C TYR A 486 -28.52 -3.30 -14.45
N GLN A 487 -28.36 -4.58 -14.06
CA GLN A 487 -27.77 -4.94 -12.78
C GLN A 487 -26.32 -4.46 -12.71
N LYS A 488 -25.96 -3.82 -11.59
CA LYS A 488 -24.58 -3.42 -11.34
C LYS A 488 -23.72 -4.64 -11.10
N THR A 489 -22.61 -4.75 -11.82
CA THR A 489 -21.63 -5.83 -11.67
C THR A 489 -20.22 -5.29 -11.83
N ASP A 490 -19.29 -5.84 -11.07
CA ASP A 490 -17.84 -5.65 -11.20
C ASP A 490 -17.25 -6.27 -12.49
N LYS A 491 -18.04 -7.12 -13.16
CA LYS A 491 -17.71 -7.72 -14.46
C LYS A 491 -17.78 -6.74 -15.63
N MET A 492 -18.30 -5.53 -15.41
CA MET A 492 -18.45 -4.50 -16.44
C MET A 492 -17.62 -3.27 -16.13
N GLN A 493 -16.92 -2.76 -17.14
CA GLN A 493 -16.36 -1.43 -17.15
C GLN A 493 -17.10 -0.65 -18.25
N LYS A 494 -18.01 0.25 -17.87
CA LYS A 494 -18.92 0.90 -18.81
C LYS A 494 -19.76 -0.14 -19.55
N ILE A 495 -19.66 -0.24 -20.88
CA ILE A 495 -20.32 -1.28 -21.70
C ILE A 495 -19.44 -2.51 -21.96
N MET A 496 -18.17 -2.48 -21.54
CA MET A 496 -17.20 -3.54 -21.81
C MET A 496 -17.31 -4.62 -20.74
N LEU A 497 -17.60 -5.85 -21.15
CA LEU A 497 -17.65 -7.02 -20.28
C LEU A 497 -16.23 -7.56 -20.12
N GLN A 498 -15.76 -7.83 -18.90
CA GLN A 498 -14.41 -8.38 -18.65
C GLN A 498 -14.32 -9.89 -18.94
N LEU A 499 -14.88 -10.31 -20.08
CA LEU A 499 -14.90 -11.67 -20.58
C LEU A 499 -13.98 -11.79 -21.80
N PHE A 500 -12.74 -12.21 -21.55
CA PHE A 500 -11.68 -12.34 -22.57
C PHE A 500 -11.61 -13.75 -23.15
N HIS A 501 -11.82 -14.77 -22.31
CA HIS A 501 -11.64 -16.18 -22.66
C HIS A 501 -12.91 -16.99 -22.39
N HIS A 502 -13.33 -17.77 -23.38
CA HIS A 502 -14.39 -18.78 -23.29
C HIS A 502 -14.34 -19.62 -24.57
N PRO A 503 -14.49 -20.97 -24.53
CA PRO A 503 -14.33 -21.82 -25.71
C PRO A 503 -15.14 -21.39 -26.95
N VAL A 504 -16.36 -20.87 -26.75
CA VAL A 504 -17.19 -20.31 -27.83
C VAL A 504 -16.59 -19.04 -28.46
N LEU A 505 -16.06 -18.14 -27.63
CA LEU A 505 -15.42 -16.91 -28.12
C LEU A 505 -14.08 -17.24 -28.79
N ASP A 506 -13.31 -18.17 -28.24
CA ASP A 506 -12.06 -18.61 -28.85
C ASP A 506 -12.31 -19.25 -30.21
N ALA A 507 -13.35 -20.08 -30.34
CA ALA A 507 -13.75 -20.65 -31.63
C ALA A 507 -14.12 -19.60 -32.68
N ASN A 508 -14.67 -18.45 -32.29
CA ASN A 508 -14.91 -17.33 -33.23
C ASN A 508 -13.59 -16.75 -33.76
N ARG A 509 -12.55 -16.65 -32.91
CA ARG A 509 -11.23 -16.13 -33.30
C ARG A 509 -10.49 -17.04 -34.28
N GLU A 510 -10.79 -18.33 -34.23
CA GLU A 510 -10.20 -19.35 -35.11
C GLU A 510 -10.89 -19.48 -36.48
N VAL A 511 -11.92 -18.67 -36.78
CA VAL A 511 -12.56 -18.71 -38.10
C VAL A 511 -11.58 -18.26 -39.19
N PRO A 512 -11.23 -19.14 -40.17
CA PRO A 512 -10.16 -18.85 -41.13
C PRO A 512 -10.39 -17.58 -41.98
N LEU A 513 -11.66 -17.31 -42.33
CA LEU A 513 -12.03 -16.15 -43.14
C LEU A 513 -11.63 -14.83 -42.46
N ILE A 514 -11.78 -14.72 -41.14
CA ILE A 514 -11.41 -13.52 -40.39
C ILE A 514 -9.92 -13.23 -40.58
N ARG A 515 -9.07 -14.24 -40.33
CA ARG A 515 -7.63 -14.13 -40.51
C ARG A 515 -7.28 -13.76 -41.95
N GLN A 516 -7.90 -14.39 -42.94
CA GLN A 516 -7.64 -14.11 -44.35
C GLN A 516 -7.97 -12.66 -44.73
N ILE A 517 -9.07 -12.10 -44.20
CA ILE A 517 -9.45 -10.70 -44.41
C ILE A 517 -8.35 -9.77 -43.86
N PHE A 518 -7.95 -9.96 -42.59
CA PHE A 518 -6.89 -9.13 -42.01
C PHE A 518 -5.56 -9.29 -42.75
N GLN A 519 -5.18 -10.51 -43.16
CA GLN A 519 -3.96 -10.74 -43.93
C GLN A 519 -3.97 -10.00 -45.27
N GLN A 520 -5.12 -9.96 -45.96
CA GLN A 520 -5.26 -9.18 -47.19
C GLN A 520 -5.23 -7.67 -46.92
N LEU A 521 -5.87 -7.18 -45.85
CA LEU A 521 -5.82 -5.75 -45.52
C LEU A 521 -4.41 -5.29 -45.10
N TRP A 522 -3.66 -6.13 -44.38
CA TRP A 522 -2.28 -5.85 -43.97
C TRP A 522 -1.23 -6.22 -45.04
N GLN A 523 -1.62 -6.92 -46.10
CA GLN A 523 -0.73 -7.45 -47.15
C GLN A 523 0.43 -8.31 -46.60
N ARG A 524 0.17 -9.08 -45.54
CA ARG A 524 1.16 -9.95 -44.86
C ARG A 524 0.46 -11.07 -44.09
N THR A 525 1.20 -12.11 -43.72
CA THR A 525 0.62 -13.32 -43.10
C THR A 525 1.00 -13.51 -41.63
N ASP A 526 2.06 -12.88 -41.17
CA ASP A 526 2.63 -12.92 -39.82
C ASP A 526 1.85 -12.05 -38.82
N LEU A 527 0.54 -12.28 -38.78
CA LEU A 527 -0.40 -11.57 -37.92
C LEU A 527 -0.75 -12.38 -36.67
N VAL A 528 -0.83 -11.70 -35.55
CA VAL A 528 -1.26 -12.22 -34.25
C VAL A 528 -2.71 -11.83 -34.02
N MET A 529 -3.54 -12.80 -33.62
CA MET A 529 -4.93 -12.58 -33.25
C MET A 529 -4.99 -12.04 -31.82
N THR A 530 -5.76 -10.98 -31.58
CA THR A 530 -5.95 -10.44 -30.22
C THR A 530 -6.88 -11.31 -29.39
N THR A 531 -6.57 -11.48 -28.11
CA THR A 531 -7.55 -11.93 -27.12
C THR A 531 -8.16 -10.71 -26.44
N ASP A 532 -9.23 -10.20 -27.04
CA ASP A 532 -10.00 -9.06 -26.52
C ASP A 532 -11.38 -9.50 -26.03
N ARG A 533 -12.08 -8.61 -25.36
CA ARG A 533 -13.31 -8.86 -24.65
C ARG A 533 -14.56 -8.71 -25.52
N VAL A 534 -15.72 -8.81 -24.89
CA VAL A 534 -17.03 -8.52 -25.50
C VAL A 534 -17.62 -7.24 -24.92
N SER A 535 -18.64 -6.67 -25.56
CA SER A 535 -19.44 -5.60 -24.95
C SER A 535 -20.91 -5.91 -24.99
N PHE A 536 -21.60 -5.32 -24.02
CA PHE A 536 -23.04 -5.34 -23.85
C PHE A 536 -23.52 -3.90 -23.68
N ASN A 537 -24.27 -3.38 -24.65
CA ASN A 537 -24.80 -2.03 -24.64
C ASN A 537 -26.34 -2.10 -24.62
N PRO A 538 -26.99 -2.03 -23.44
CA PRO A 538 -28.45 -2.08 -23.33
C PRO A 538 -29.07 -0.76 -23.81
N PRO A 539 -30.38 -0.75 -24.13
CA PRO A 539 -31.13 0.48 -24.37
C PRO A 539 -30.98 1.52 -23.26
N GLU A 540 -31.04 2.80 -23.62
CA GLU A 540 -31.12 3.86 -22.63
C GLU A 540 -32.50 3.89 -21.95
N THR A 541 -32.49 4.21 -20.67
CA THR A 541 -33.70 4.34 -19.85
C THR A 541 -33.63 5.64 -19.04
N ALA A 542 -34.69 5.94 -18.28
CA ALA A 542 -34.67 7.06 -17.35
C ALA A 542 -33.63 6.92 -16.22
N PHE A 543 -33.15 5.70 -15.97
CA PHE A 543 -32.24 5.36 -14.87
C PHE A 543 -30.87 4.84 -15.33
N TRP A 544 -30.68 4.63 -16.64
CA TRP A 544 -29.40 4.25 -17.23
C TRP A 544 -29.15 5.03 -18.51
N SER A 545 -27.98 5.66 -18.61
CA SER A 545 -27.51 6.38 -19.79
C SER A 545 -26.17 5.83 -20.23
N PHE A 546 -25.88 5.91 -21.53
CA PHE A 546 -24.63 5.40 -22.08
C PHE A 546 -23.42 6.09 -21.43
N PRO A 547 -22.52 5.34 -20.75
CA PRO A 547 -21.43 5.92 -19.97
C PRO A 547 -20.17 6.27 -20.79
N GLY A 548 -20.21 6.14 -22.13
CA GLY A 548 -19.08 6.38 -23.02
C GLY A 548 -18.04 5.24 -23.06
N PRO A 549 -16.83 5.49 -23.62
CA PRO A 549 -16.47 6.73 -24.33
C PRO A 549 -17.33 6.92 -25.58
N ASP A 550 -17.64 8.19 -25.89
CA ASP A 550 -18.19 8.57 -27.19
C ASP A 550 -17.08 8.44 -28.27
N MET A 551 -17.16 9.21 -29.34
CA MET A 551 -16.13 9.24 -30.38
C MET A 551 -14.74 9.60 -29.81
N HIS A 552 -13.70 8.87 -30.22
CA HIS A 552 -12.30 9.04 -29.78
C HIS A 552 -11.33 8.42 -30.79
N TRP A 553 -10.03 8.60 -30.56
CA TRP A 553 -8.96 7.79 -31.16
C TRP A 553 -8.25 6.96 -30.09
N ASP A 554 -7.96 5.70 -30.40
CA ASP A 554 -7.21 4.79 -29.51
C ASP A 554 -5.68 4.90 -29.66
N VAL A 555 -5.22 5.86 -30.45
CA VAL A 555 -3.81 6.12 -30.72
C VAL A 555 -3.45 7.53 -30.28
N GLU A 556 -2.20 7.73 -29.86
CA GLU A 556 -1.67 9.08 -29.69
C GLU A 556 -1.67 9.82 -31.03
N LEU A 557 -2.18 11.05 -31.01
CA LEU A 557 -2.34 11.89 -32.21
C LEU A 557 -1.01 12.56 -32.59
N ILE A 558 -0.02 11.73 -32.93
CA ILE A 558 1.33 12.14 -33.34
C ILE A 558 1.59 11.61 -34.76
N THR A 559 1.92 12.53 -35.68
CA THR A 559 2.10 12.19 -37.10
C THR A 559 3.48 11.61 -37.40
N PRO A 560 3.62 10.70 -38.39
CA PRO A 560 2.52 10.06 -39.11
C PRO A 560 1.81 9.03 -38.24
N ILE A 561 0.48 9.00 -38.30
CA ILE A 561 -0.28 7.95 -37.61
C ILE A 561 0.04 6.61 -38.28
N PRO A 562 0.55 5.60 -37.54
CA PRO A 562 0.91 4.33 -38.15
C PRO A 562 -0.32 3.65 -38.77
N TYR A 563 -0.10 2.73 -39.71
CA TYR A 563 -1.18 1.86 -40.16
C TYR A 563 -1.46 0.81 -39.08
N ALA A 564 -2.70 0.73 -38.62
CA ALA A 564 -3.22 -0.42 -37.91
C ALA A 564 -4.72 -0.54 -38.10
N THR A 565 -5.24 -1.71 -37.77
CA THR A 565 -6.66 -2.00 -37.80
C THR A 565 -7.21 -2.14 -36.39
N GLN A 566 -8.53 -2.06 -36.28
CA GLN A 566 -9.33 -2.55 -35.17
C GLN A 566 -10.58 -3.21 -35.73
N GLY A 567 -11.26 -4.04 -34.93
CA GLY A 567 -12.42 -4.77 -35.42
C GLY A 567 -13.35 -5.28 -34.34
N LEU A 568 -14.59 -5.53 -34.76
CA LEU A 568 -15.61 -6.19 -33.96
C LEU A 568 -16.56 -7.00 -34.83
N ILE A 569 -17.15 -8.03 -34.25
CA ILE A 569 -18.23 -8.80 -34.86
C ILE A 569 -19.52 -8.48 -34.12
N TYR A 570 -20.57 -8.12 -34.86
CA TYR A 570 -21.89 -8.02 -34.28
C TYR A 570 -22.43 -9.40 -33.92
N LEU A 571 -22.82 -9.60 -32.67
CA LEU A 571 -23.47 -10.83 -32.22
C LEU A 571 -25.00 -10.71 -32.26
N THR A 572 -25.51 -9.50 -32.48
CA THR A 572 -26.93 -9.15 -32.63
C THR A 572 -27.12 -8.36 -33.92
N ASP A 573 -28.27 -8.50 -34.58
CA ASP A 573 -28.67 -7.53 -35.60
C ASP A 573 -28.69 -6.15 -34.95
N THR A 574 -27.97 -5.20 -35.55
CA THR A 574 -27.71 -3.89 -34.96
C THR A 574 -28.06 -2.81 -35.95
N GLU A 575 -29.15 -2.09 -35.68
CA GLU A 575 -29.53 -0.89 -36.42
C GLU A 575 -28.68 0.33 -35.99
N ALA A 576 -28.69 1.39 -36.80
CA ALA A 576 -27.85 2.57 -36.58
C ALA A 576 -28.07 3.22 -35.20
N GLN A 577 -29.30 3.17 -34.70
CA GLN A 577 -29.74 3.71 -33.41
C GLN A 577 -29.65 2.69 -32.26
N GLN A 578 -29.21 1.45 -32.51
CA GLN A 578 -29.07 0.39 -31.50
C GLN A 578 -27.66 0.39 -30.89
N GLY A 579 -27.09 1.57 -30.64
CA GLY A 579 -25.76 1.67 -30.08
C GLY A 579 -24.64 1.23 -31.02
N ALA A 580 -24.84 1.31 -32.33
CA ALA A 580 -23.90 0.83 -33.34
C ALA A 580 -22.49 1.42 -33.20
N PHE A 581 -21.50 0.71 -33.74
CA PHE A 581 -20.20 1.28 -34.05
C PHE A 581 -20.39 2.52 -34.93
N SER A 582 -19.73 3.62 -34.55
CA SER A 582 -19.76 4.88 -35.26
C SER A 582 -18.34 5.30 -35.59
N CYS A 583 -18.15 5.88 -36.78
CA CYS A 583 -16.87 6.44 -37.21
C CYS A 583 -17.08 7.68 -38.08
N VAL A 584 -16.00 8.36 -38.46
CA VAL A 584 -16.02 9.42 -39.50
C VAL A 584 -15.37 8.88 -40.77
N PRO A 585 -16.14 8.39 -41.75
CA PRO A 585 -15.57 7.76 -42.94
C PRO A 585 -14.63 8.67 -43.74
N GLY A 586 -13.53 8.10 -44.22
CA GLY A 586 -12.52 8.78 -45.04
C GLY A 586 -11.59 9.73 -44.27
N PHE A 587 -11.74 9.86 -42.94
CA PHE A 587 -10.91 10.76 -42.15
C PHE A 587 -9.46 10.29 -42.01
N HIS A 588 -9.19 8.99 -42.16
CA HIS A 588 -7.84 8.42 -42.15
C HIS A 588 -6.95 9.01 -43.25
N LEU A 589 -7.54 9.50 -44.35
CA LEU A 589 -6.82 10.17 -45.44
C LEU A 589 -6.44 11.62 -45.12
N LYS A 590 -6.99 12.19 -44.04
CA LYS A 590 -6.87 13.62 -43.69
C LYS A 590 -6.21 13.86 -42.34
N ILE A 591 -6.10 12.82 -41.49
CA ILE A 591 -5.71 12.97 -40.09
C ILE A 591 -4.34 13.64 -39.92
N ASP A 592 -3.34 13.28 -40.73
CA ASP A 592 -1.98 13.79 -40.54
C ASP A 592 -1.89 15.28 -40.87
N ASP A 593 -2.54 15.71 -41.96
CA ASP A 593 -2.61 17.13 -42.31
C ASP A 593 -3.44 17.89 -41.28
N TRP A 594 -4.55 17.31 -40.82
CA TRP A 594 -5.38 17.89 -39.77
C TRP A 594 -4.64 18.08 -38.43
N ILE A 595 -3.82 17.11 -38.00
CA ILE A 595 -3.00 17.23 -36.79
C ILE A 595 -1.98 18.38 -36.98
N LYS A 596 -1.25 18.39 -38.11
CA LYS A 596 -0.24 19.41 -38.41
C LYS A 596 -0.82 20.82 -38.47
N ASP A 597 -1.99 20.98 -39.08
CA ASP A 597 -2.64 22.27 -39.29
C ASP A 597 -3.34 22.80 -38.02
N SER A 598 -3.58 21.95 -37.03
CA SER A 598 -4.35 22.33 -35.84
C SER A 598 -3.65 23.31 -34.91
N GLY A 599 -2.31 23.23 -34.81
CA GLY A 599 -1.52 23.91 -33.78
C GLY A 599 -1.86 23.51 -32.33
N LYS A 600 -2.65 22.44 -32.14
CA LYS A 600 -3.14 21.95 -30.85
C LYS A 600 -2.29 20.78 -30.35
N SER A 601 -2.26 20.57 -29.04
CA SER A 601 -1.70 19.36 -28.44
C SER A 601 -2.57 18.13 -28.73
N ALA A 602 -1.99 16.93 -28.66
CA ALA A 602 -2.73 15.67 -28.84
C ALA A 602 -3.93 15.53 -27.88
N MET A 603 -3.80 16.04 -26.65
CA MET A 603 -4.89 16.02 -25.67
C MET A 603 -6.05 16.94 -26.08
N GLU A 604 -5.77 18.15 -26.57
CA GLU A 604 -6.80 19.07 -27.08
C GLU A 604 -7.46 18.51 -28.34
N LEU A 605 -6.69 17.81 -29.19
CA LEU A 605 -7.21 17.14 -30.38
C LEU A 605 -8.16 15.99 -30.07
N GLN A 606 -8.02 15.31 -28.94
CA GLN A 606 -8.96 14.28 -28.49
C GLN A 606 -10.30 14.86 -27.98
N GLN A 607 -10.37 16.16 -27.66
CA GLN A 607 -11.52 16.82 -27.03
C GLN A 607 -12.35 17.68 -28.00
N GLN A 608 -12.45 17.27 -29.26
CA GLN A 608 -13.20 18.02 -30.27
C GLN A 608 -14.71 17.91 -30.04
N ASN A 609 -15.46 18.87 -30.59
CA ASN A 609 -16.91 18.80 -30.60
C ASN A 609 -17.39 17.88 -31.74
N TRP A 610 -17.70 16.63 -31.41
CA TRP A 610 -18.13 15.62 -32.38
C TRP A 610 -19.43 15.94 -33.13
N ALA A 611 -20.26 16.87 -32.63
CA ALA A 611 -21.45 17.33 -33.33
C ALA A 611 -21.13 18.04 -34.65
N ASP A 612 -19.91 18.57 -34.80
CA ASP A 612 -19.45 19.26 -36.00
C ASP A 612 -18.88 18.30 -37.07
N TRP A 613 -18.86 16.99 -36.77
CA TRP A 613 -18.24 15.97 -37.60
C TRP A 613 -19.30 15.10 -38.28
N PRO A 614 -19.03 14.60 -39.50
CA PRO A 614 -19.95 13.71 -40.21
C PRO A 614 -19.84 12.28 -39.65
N VAL A 615 -20.19 12.12 -38.37
CA VAL A 615 -20.20 10.83 -37.68
C VAL A 615 -21.30 9.95 -38.25
N LYS A 616 -20.96 8.72 -38.62
CA LYS A 616 -21.86 7.74 -39.21
C LYS A 616 -21.92 6.49 -38.34
N ALA A 617 -23.13 6.16 -37.86
CA ALA A 617 -23.43 4.90 -37.22
C ALA A 617 -23.57 3.77 -38.27
N ILE A 618 -22.85 2.68 -38.07
CA ILE A 618 -22.72 1.57 -39.02
C ILE A 618 -23.59 0.40 -38.56
N ALA A 619 -24.77 0.30 -39.17
CA ALA A 619 -25.68 -0.83 -39.00
C ALA A 619 -25.14 -2.07 -39.74
N ALA A 620 -25.29 -3.24 -39.12
CA ALA A 620 -24.97 -4.53 -39.72
C ALA A 620 -25.67 -5.69 -39.00
N LYS A 621 -25.65 -6.87 -39.60
CA LYS A 621 -26.35 -8.06 -39.11
C LYS A 621 -25.49 -8.85 -38.12
N ALA A 622 -26.14 -9.70 -37.33
CA ALA A 622 -25.43 -10.69 -36.52
C ALA A 622 -24.54 -11.56 -37.41
N GLY A 623 -23.26 -11.66 -37.04
CA GLY A 623 -22.22 -12.41 -37.74
C GLY A 623 -21.40 -11.57 -38.72
N ASP A 624 -21.75 -10.31 -38.93
CA ASP A 624 -20.96 -9.40 -39.78
C ASP A 624 -19.74 -8.87 -39.01
N LEU A 625 -18.59 -8.84 -39.68
CA LEU A 625 -17.34 -8.26 -39.18
C LEU A 625 -17.24 -6.80 -39.64
N ILE A 626 -17.03 -5.90 -38.69
CA ILE A 626 -16.62 -4.53 -38.95
C ILE A 626 -15.13 -4.41 -38.67
N ILE A 627 -14.37 -3.91 -39.65
CA ILE A 627 -12.96 -3.56 -39.50
C ILE A 627 -12.83 -2.08 -39.81
N TRP A 628 -11.99 -1.36 -39.06
CA TRP A 628 -11.67 0.03 -39.35
C TRP A 628 -10.18 0.32 -39.17
N HIS A 629 -9.73 1.36 -39.86
CA HIS A 629 -8.37 1.90 -39.78
C HIS A 629 -8.24 2.71 -38.48
N GLN A 630 -7.16 2.53 -37.72
CA GLN A 630 -7.00 3.15 -36.39
C GLN A 630 -7.03 4.69 -36.41
N ALA A 631 -6.64 5.29 -37.54
CA ALA A 631 -6.75 6.73 -37.79
C ALA A 631 -8.20 7.25 -37.88
N LEU A 632 -9.21 6.39 -37.97
CA LEU A 632 -10.59 6.84 -37.90
C LEU A 632 -10.98 7.14 -36.46
N PRO A 633 -11.50 8.36 -36.16
CA PRO A 633 -12.20 8.55 -34.91
C PRO A 633 -13.41 7.65 -34.90
N HIS A 634 -13.65 6.99 -33.78
CA HIS A 634 -14.70 6.01 -33.66
C HIS A 634 -15.22 5.90 -32.22
N GLY A 635 -16.34 5.21 -32.06
CA GLY A 635 -16.95 4.97 -30.75
C GLY A 635 -18.24 4.19 -30.87
N ALA A 636 -18.78 3.76 -29.74
CA ALA A 636 -20.14 3.24 -29.69
C ALA A 636 -21.12 4.42 -29.62
N SER A 637 -22.27 4.32 -30.31
CA SER A 637 -23.35 5.28 -30.12
C SER A 637 -24.20 4.94 -28.88
N ARG A 638 -25.05 5.88 -28.49
CA ARG A 638 -26.17 5.62 -27.57
C ARG A 638 -27.10 4.58 -28.18
N ASN A 639 -27.65 3.70 -27.34
CA ASN A 639 -28.66 2.72 -27.76
C ASN A 639 -30.05 3.29 -27.48
N LEU A 640 -30.69 3.80 -28.53
CA LEU A 640 -32.05 4.36 -28.49
C LEU A 640 -33.10 3.36 -28.99
N HIS A 641 -32.72 2.09 -29.13
CA HIS A 641 -33.59 1.01 -29.59
C HIS A 641 -34.18 0.22 -28.42
N HIS A 642 -34.87 -0.90 -28.69
CA HIS A 642 -35.51 -1.73 -27.65
C HIS A 642 -34.73 -3.01 -27.32
N LEU A 643 -33.64 -3.30 -28.04
CA LEU A 643 -32.81 -4.49 -27.87
C LEU A 643 -31.36 -4.10 -27.54
N PRO A 644 -30.64 -4.91 -26.75
CA PRO A 644 -29.23 -4.66 -26.48
C PRO A 644 -28.39 -4.92 -27.73
N ARG A 645 -27.25 -4.24 -27.81
CA ARG A 645 -26.18 -4.58 -28.75
C ARG A 645 -25.14 -5.43 -28.06
N MET A 646 -24.78 -6.53 -28.69
CA MET A 646 -23.66 -7.36 -28.27
C MET A 646 -22.62 -7.45 -29.37
N VAL A 647 -21.35 -7.24 -29.02
CA VAL A 647 -20.24 -7.43 -29.96
C VAL A 647 -19.12 -8.24 -29.34
N HIS A 648 -18.37 -8.92 -30.19
CA HIS A 648 -17.09 -9.53 -29.86
C HIS A 648 -15.97 -8.73 -30.52
N TYR A 649 -15.07 -8.11 -29.74
CA TYR A 649 -13.93 -7.38 -30.28
C TYR A 649 -12.87 -8.37 -30.77
N ILE A 650 -12.43 -8.17 -32.01
CA ILE A 650 -11.44 -9.01 -32.67
C ILE A 650 -10.59 -8.14 -33.57
N ASN A 651 -9.27 -8.27 -33.45
CA ASN A 651 -8.32 -7.58 -34.29
C ASN A 651 -7.10 -8.46 -34.56
N MET A 652 -6.31 -8.06 -35.54
CA MET A 652 -5.02 -8.65 -35.81
C MET A 652 -3.96 -7.59 -36.00
N TYR A 653 -2.75 -7.87 -35.52
CA TYR A 653 -1.61 -6.98 -35.62
C TYR A 653 -0.35 -7.75 -36.03
N PRO A 654 0.59 -7.11 -36.73
CA PRO A 654 1.81 -7.76 -37.16
C PRO A 654 2.83 -7.94 -36.03
N ALA A 655 3.76 -8.87 -36.23
CA ALA A 655 4.92 -9.07 -35.35
C ALA A 655 5.87 -7.85 -35.27
N LYS A 656 5.80 -6.93 -36.25
CA LYS A 656 6.52 -5.64 -36.27
C LYS A 656 5.72 -4.63 -37.09
N VAL A 657 5.49 -3.45 -36.52
CA VAL A 657 4.83 -2.30 -37.17
C VAL A 657 5.84 -1.54 -38.02
#